data_AF-A0A7S0CC15-F1
#
_entry.id   AF-A0A7S0CC15-F1
#
_cell.length_a   1.000
_cell.length_b   1.000
_cell.length_c   1.000
_cell.angle_alpha   90.00
_cell.angle_beta   90.00
_cell.angle_gamma   90.00
#
_symmetry.space_group_name_H-M   'P 1'
#
loop_
_entity.id
_entity.type
_entity.pdbx_description
1 polymer ?
#
loop_
_entity_poly.entity_id
_entity_poly.type
_entity_poly.pdbx_seq_one_letter_code
_entity_poly.pdbx_strand_id
1 'polypeptide(L)'
;ASLESAPLANIRDLLDFDSDRASIPLEDVEPIGEIMKRFCTGAMSLGALSREAHETLAIAVNRFGGKSNSGEGGEDVLRGIPLTDVDERGRSPSFPHLAGLKNGDSANSFVHQIASGRFGVTPEFLVTAKQLEIKMAQGAKPGEGGQLPGPKVSNYIAGLRASKPGVTLISPPPHHDIYSIEDLAQLVHDCHAINEGAGVSVKLVSSVGIGTVACGVAKADADVIQISGGDGGTGASPLSSIKHAGCPWELGLTEAHSALMTSNLRERVILRVDGGIRTGRDVVIGAMLGAEEFGFGTIAMIAEGCIMARVCHLNTCPVGVTSQKEELRKKFPGTPEHVYNFFEFVGEEVRVLMAHMGYSKFEDLIGRADLLNESEKQMKRVEKTQGINTKPFFSGVPDSSEDRSFLRTVNGEIKDTIVHVNKFSSDLDRRVCAVPEIMKVIKENTGEASAEFDIINTDRSTCAMLVGDIARAYGNRGFGGTVNVSFRGSAGQAFGAFVLPGLNVRLTGEGNDYVGKGLHGGEIIVVPAEDAGFVHADSSIVGNACLYGATGGDFHACGRAGERFCVRNSGAYAVAEGTGDHCCEYMTGGVVVVLGSVGRNVGAGQTGGIGYFYDPDDELEVRVNPEIVKMQRVVTREGEAQLKIIVERHVEKTGSVKGQMLLDNWDVEVRNFWQVYPPSEAQNPVVTNTEYETLRVSASAPDGEMCFLPAGAQLNEEQTARCAD
;
A
#
# COMPACT_ATOMS: atom_id res chain seq x y z
N ALA A 1 -1.05 18.08 36.26
CA ALA A 1 -2.42 17.65 36.57
C ALA A 1 -2.43 16.12 36.47
N SER A 2 -2.92 15.39 37.46
CA SER A 2 -3.05 13.93 37.34
C SER A 2 -4.12 13.59 36.30
N LEU A 3 -3.99 12.45 35.60
CA LEU A 3 -5.01 11.96 34.67
C LEU A 3 -6.39 11.88 35.33
N GLU A 4 -6.44 11.52 36.63
CA GLU A 4 -7.67 11.50 37.42
C GLU A 4 -8.40 12.85 37.55
N SER A 5 -7.68 13.96 37.39
CA SER A 5 -8.22 15.32 37.47
C SER A 5 -8.53 15.94 36.10
N ALA A 6 -8.13 15.29 35.01
CA ALA A 6 -8.38 15.77 33.65
C ALA A 6 -9.89 15.72 33.32
N PRO A 7 -10.39 16.59 32.43
CA PRO A 7 -11.77 16.49 31.94
C PRO A 7 -12.01 15.11 31.31
N LEU A 8 -13.17 14.53 31.60
CA LEU A 8 -13.61 13.28 30.97
C LEU A 8 -13.77 13.52 29.46
N ALA A 9 -13.14 12.67 28.66
CA ALA A 9 -13.12 12.80 27.20
C ALA A 9 -13.53 11.51 26.48
N ASN A 10 -13.26 10.34 27.07
CA ASN A 10 -13.46 9.04 26.44
C ASN A 10 -14.28 8.08 27.32
N ILE A 11 -14.79 7.00 26.72
CA ILE A 11 -15.54 5.95 27.44
C ILE A 11 -14.65 5.30 28.50
N ARG A 12 -13.39 5.00 28.17
CA ARG A 12 -12.42 4.41 29.12
C ARG A 12 -12.07 5.28 30.32
N ASP A 13 -12.40 6.58 30.30
CA ASP A 13 -12.23 7.47 31.45
C ASP A 13 -13.30 7.22 32.53
N LEU A 14 -14.39 6.53 32.18
CA LEU A 14 -15.47 6.13 33.09
C LEU A 14 -15.26 4.74 33.69
N LEU A 15 -14.18 4.04 33.32
CA LEU A 15 -13.86 2.71 33.81
C LEU A 15 -12.84 2.79 34.95
N ASP A 16 -12.81 1.77 35.80
CA ASP A 16 -11.77 1.53 36.81
C ASP A 16 -11.32 0.06 36.79
N PHE A 17 -10.21 -0.22 37.45
CA PHE A 17 -9.72 -1.58 37.62
C PHE A 17 -10.29 -2.21 38.89
N ASP A 18 -10.80 -3.43 38.79
CA ASP A 18 -11.34 -4.22 39.89
C ASP A 18 -10.62 -5.58 39.91
N SER A 19 -9.43 -5.60 40.51
CA SER A 19 -8.59 -6.79 40.50
C SER A 19 -9.11 -7.87 41.46
N ASP A 20 -9.07 -9.11 41.00
CA ASP A 20 -9.32 -10.35 41.75
C ASP A 20 -8.08 -10.86 42.51
N ARG A 21 -6.94 -10.15 42.45
CA ARG A 21 -5.65 -10.55 43.06
C ARG A 21 -5.07 -9.46 43.95
N ALA A 22 -4.24 -9.88 44.91
CA ALA A 22 -3.40 -8.97 45.67
C ALA A 22 -2.24 -8.44 44.81
N SER A 23 -1.84 -7.19 45.04
CA SER A 23 -0.68 -6.60 44.37
C SER A 23 0.59 -7.43 44.59
N ILE A 24 1.42 -7.52 43.55
CA ILE A 24 2.72 -8.19 43.58
C ILE A 24 3.87 -7.18 43.48
N PRO A 25 5.10 -7.55 43.87
CA PRO A 25 6.30 -6.78 43.59
C PRO A 25 6.49 -6.54 42.09
N LEU A 26 7.06 -5.40 41.71
CA LEU A 26 7.26 -5.01 40.31
C LEU A 26 8.27 -5.93 39.60
N GLU A 27 9.25 -6.43 40.33
CA GLU A 27 10.25 -7.40 39.87
C GLU A 27 9.67 -8.75 39.44
N ASP A 28 8.47 -9.09 39.91
CA ASP A 28 7.77 -10.32 39.51
C ASP A 28 7.01 -10.14 38.19
N VAL A 29 6.83 -8.89 37.73
CA VAL A 29 6.23 -8.59 36.42
C VAL A 29 7.26 -8.77 35.32
N GLU A 30 6.83 -9.36 34.21
CA GLU A 30 7.70 -9.63 33.07
C GLU A 30 8.48 -8.40 32.58
N PRO A 31 9.63 -8.61 31.93
CA PRO A 31 10.50 -7.52 31.50
C PRO A 31 9.79 -6.57 30.55
N ILE A 32 10.11 -5.28 30.66
CA ILE A 32 9.51 -4.22 29.82
C ILE A 32 9.66 -4.47 28.32
N GLY A 33 10.76 -5.07 27.90
CA GLY A 33 10.99 -5.43 26.50
C GLY A 33 9.91 -6.35 25.92
N GLU A 34 9.34 -7.27 26.71
CA GLU A 34 8.26 -8.15 26.25
C GLU A 34 6.94 -7.38 26.06
N ILE A 35 6.68 -6.36 26.88
CA ILE A 35 5.54 -5.47 26.72
C ILE A 35 5.72 -4.58 25.49
N MET A 36 6.91 -3.99 25.33
CA MET A 36 7.19 -3.06 24.22
C MET A 36 7.09 -3.72 22.84
N LYS A 37 7.33 -5.02 22.69
CA LYS A 37 7.11 -5.76 21.42
C LYS A 37 5.66 -5.72 20.92
N ARG A 38 4.71 -5.44 21.82
CA ARG A 38 3.27 -5.28 21.49
C ARG A 38 2.96 -3.89 20.95
N PHE A 39 3.89 -2.94 21.03
CA PHE A 39 3.70 -1.57 20.58
C PHE A 39 4.02 -1.42 19.10
N CYS A 40 3.14 -0.70 18.42
CA CYS A 40 3.24 -0.38 17.02
C CYS A 40 3.18 1.14 16.84
N THR A 41 3.91 1.72 15.89
CA THR A 41 3.59 3.08 15.45
C THR A 41 2.46 3.05 14.42
N GLY A 42 1.57 4.04 14.46
CA GLY A 42 0.48 4.15 13.50
C GLY A 42 0.97 4.29 12.06
N ALA A 43 0.17 3.80 11.11
CA ALA A 43 0.42 3.92 9.68
C ALA A 43 0.33 5.38 9.20
N MET A 44 1.46 6.06 9.03
CA MET A 44 1.53 7.48 8.71
C MET A 44 2.42 7.69 7.49
N SER A 45 1.82 7.99 6.33
CA SER A 45 2.56 7.95 5.06
C SER A 45 3.75 8.91 5.02
N LEU A 46 4.85 8.46 4.41
CA LEU A 46 5.85 9.33 3.82
C LEU A 46 5.20 10.26 2.79
N GLY A 47 5.36 11.57 2.98
CA GLY A 47 4.60 12.62 2.29
C GLY A 47 3.69 13.39 3.25
N ALA A 48 2.92 12.69 4.09
CA ALA A 48 2.24 13.33 5.22
C ALA A 48 3.26 13.75 6.29
N LEU A 49 4.13 12.82 6.67
CA LEU A 49 5.34 13.07 7.46
C LEU A 49 6.52 13.41 6.54
N SER A 50 7.47 14.17 7.06
CA SER A 50 8.81 14.29 6.47
C SER A 50 9.54 12.95 6.55
N ARG A 51 10.59 12.79 5.72
CA ARG A 51 11.41 11.57 5.77
C ARG A 51 12.15 11.45 7.11
N GLU A 52 12.54 12.58 7.69
CA GLU A 52 13.22 12.63 8.99
C GLU A 52 12.35 12.03 10.10
N ALA A 53 11.09 12.45 10.20
CA ALA A 53 10.15 11.91 11.18
C ALA A 53 9.83 10.44 10.90
N HIS A 54 9.51 10.12 9.65
CA HIS A 54 9.10 8.76 9.28
C HIS A 54 10.17 7.70 9.54
N GLU A 55 11.42 7.99 9.15
CA GLU A 55 12.54 7.08 9.35
C GLU A 55 12.98 7.01 10.83
N THR A 56 12.85 8.11 11.58
CA THR A 56 13.11 8.13 13.03
C THR A 56 12.20 7.17 13.80
N LEU A 57 10.88 7.19 13.51
CA LEU A 57 9.92 6.25 14.08
C LEU A 57 10.30 4.81 13.77
N ALA A 58 10.64 4.52 12.51
CA ALA A 58 10.99 3.16 12.09
C ALA A 58 12.20 2.62 12.87
N ILE A 59 13.29 3.40 12.93
CA ILE A 59 14.50 3.02 13.65
C ILE A 59 14.22 2.82 15.14
N ALA A 60 13.50 3.75 15.78
CA ALA A 60 13.21 3.67 17.20
C ALA A 60 12.47 2.40 17.58
N VAL A 61 11.45 2.05 16.81
CA VAL A 61 10.58 0.90 17.07
C VAL A 61 11.29 -0.41 16.77
N ASN A 62 12.11 -0.44 15.71
CA ASN A 62 12.91 -1.61 15.36
C ASN A 62 13.93 -1.94 16.48
N ARG A 63 14.47 -0.95 17.19
CA ARG A 63 15.44 -1.16 18.29
C ARG A 63 14.91 -2.01 19.45
N PHE A 64 13.61 -1.95 19.75
CA PHE A 64 13.00 -2.75 20.82
C PHE A 64 12.15 -3.92 20.29
N GLY A 65 12.17 -4.18 18.98
CA GLY A 65 11.38 -5.24 18.36
C GLY A 65 9.87 -4.98 18.32
N GLY A 66 9.45 -3.72 18.38
CA GLY A 66 8.08 -3.32 18.08
C GLY A 66 7.81 -3.30 16.57
N LYS A 67 6.68 -2.70 16.15
CA LYS A 67 6.27 -2.69 14.74
C LYS A 67 6.04 -1.28 14.20
N SER A 68 6.94 -0.81 13.35
CA SER A 68 6.74 0.42 12.59
C SER A 68 5.87 0.18 11.35
N ASN A 69 5.24 1.22 10.78
CA ASN A 69 4.34 1.06 9.63
C ASN A 69 4.57 2.16 8.58
N SER A 70 4.73 1.76 7.31
CA SER A 70 5.05 2.63 6.17
C SER A 70 3.96 3.67 5.83
N GLY A 71 2.71 3.38 6.22
CA GLY A 71 1.54 4.07 5.70
C GLY A 71 1.39 3.97 4.17
N GLU A 72 0.41 4.69 3.64
CA GLU A 72 -0.04 4.62 2.24
C GLU A 72 0.89 5.27 1.20
N GLY A 73 2.13 5.59 1.56
CA GLY A 73 3.01 6.47 0.78
C GLY A 73 4.07 5.81 -0.08
N GLY A 74 4.21 4.48 0.02
CA GLY A 74 5.41 3.77 -0.43
C GLY A 74 6.58 3.93 0.54
N GLU A 75 7.67 3.22 0.24
CA GLU A 75 8.90 3.29 1.01
C GLU A 75 10.12 3.38 0.09
N ASP A 76 11.15 4.09 0.53
CA ASP A 76 12.42 4.23 -0.19
C ASP A 76 13.25 2.95 -0.05
N VAL A 77 13.70 2.37 -1.16
CA VAL A 77 14.46 1.11 -1.21
C VAL A 77 15.71 1.13 -0.32
N LEU A 78 16.34 2.30 -0.13
CA LEU A 78 17.50 2.45 0.74
C LEU A 78 17.20 2.02 2.19
N ARG A 79 15.94 2.17 2.63
CA ARG A 79 15.51 1.83 4.00
C ARG A 79 15.56 0.33 4.27
N GLY A 80 15.50 -0.51 3.24
CA GLY A 80 15.62 -1.96 3.35
C GLY A 80 17.01 -2.44 3.78
N ILE A 81 18.02 -1.57 3.76
CA ILE A 81 19.41 -1.91 4.06
C ILE A 81 19.76 -1.44 5.48
N PRO A 82 20.19 -2.34 6.39
CA PRO A 82 20.67 -1.94 7.71
C PRO A 82 21.88 -1.01 7.64
N LEU A 83 21.95 -0.03 8.54
CA LEU A 83 23.00 0.97 8.57
C LEU A 83 24.32 0.37 9.06
N THR A 84 25.39 0.57 8.29
CA THR A 84 26.76 0.10 8.61
C THR A 84 27.80 1.21 8.58
N ASP A 85 27.38 2.43 8.29
CA ASP A 85 28.21 3.61 8.05
C ASP A 85 28.02 4.69 9.14
N VAL A 86 27.62 4.29 10.34
CA VAL A 86 27.38 5.22 11.45
C VAL A 86 28.69 5.58 12.16
N ASP A 87 28.97 6.89 12.26
CA ASP A 87 30.14 7.44 12.96
C ASP A 87 29.95 7.54 14.50
N GLU A 88 31.02 7.93 15.21
CA GLU A 88 31.02 8.09 16.67
C GLU A 88 30.03 9.16 17.17
N ARG A 89 29.54 10.04 16.29
CA ARG A 89 28.56 11.08 16.60
C ARG A 89 27.13 10.63 16.32
N GLY A 90 26.93 9.37 15.91
CA GLY A 90 25.62 8.83 15.55
C GLY A 90 25.07 9.41 14.26
N ARG A 91 25.94 9.69 13.28
CA ARG A 91 25.61 10.20 11.95
C ARG A 91 25.96 9.17 10.89
N SER A 92 25.13 9.06 9.85
CA SER A 92 25.34 8.16 8.71
C SER A 92 25.39 9.00 7.42
N PRO A 93 26.41 8.81 6.55
CA PRO A 93 26.41 9.34 5.20
C PRO A 93 25.20 8.89 4.36
N SER A 94 24.71 7.67 4.58
CA SER A 94 23.51 7.14 3.89
C SER A 94 22.21 7.80 4.36
N PHE A 95 22.15 8.24 5.62
CA PHE A 95 21.02 8.96 6.21
C PHE A 95 21.45 10.31 6.81
N PRO A 96 21.93 11.25 5.97
CA PRO A 96 22.60 12.47 6.44
C PRO A 96 21.65 13.47 7.10
N HIS A 97 20.33 13.26 7.01
CA HIS A 97 19.30 14.07 7.63
C HIS A 97 18.87 13.54 9.02
N LEU A 98 19.35 12.37 9.45
CA LEU A 98 19.02 11.77 10.75
C LEU A 98 20.17 11.93 11.78
N ALA A 99 19.83 11.84 13.08
CA ALA A 99 20.77 11.92 14.19
C ALA A 99 20.49 10.85 15.25
N GLY A 100 21.51 10.52 16.06
CA GLY A 100 21.38 9.54 17.14
C GLY A 100 21.29 8.10 16.65
N LEU A 101 21.93 7.82 15.50
CA LEU A 101 21.96 6.51 14.86
C LEU A 101 23.02 5.59 15.51
N LYS A 102 22.89 4.28 15.26
CA LYS A 102 23.81 3.22 15.68
C LYS A 102 24.00 2.23 14.52
N ASN A 103 25.19 1.65 14.38
CA ASN A 103 25.39 0.55 13.42
C ASN A 103 24.45 -0.62 13.77
N GLY A 104 23.81 -1.18 12.75
CA GLY A 104 22.75 -2.18 12.89
C GLY A 104 21.33 -1.60 12.99
N ASP A 105 21.16 -0.27 13.10
CA ASP A 105 19.84 0.35 12.95
C ASP A 105 19.26 0.01 11.56
N SER A 106 17.94 -0.13 11.48
CA SER A 106 17.22 -0.29 10.22
C SER A 106 16.10 0.72 10.13
N ALA A 107 16.05 1.46 9.04
CA ALA A 107 14.95 2.35 8.72
C ALA A 107 13.79 1.62 8.04
N ASN A 108 13.89 0.33 7.73
CA ASN A 108 12.80 -0.43 7.10
C ASN A 108 11.60 -0.51 8.02
N SER A 109 10.41 -0.23 7.50
CA SER A 109 9.17 -0.40 8.26
C SER A 109 8.89 -1.89 8.48
N PHE A 110 8.42 -2.26 9.67
CA PHE A 110 8.02 -3.66 9.93
C PHE A 110 6.77 -4.04 9.12
N VAL A 111 5.79 -3.12 9.10
CA VAL A 111 4.50 -3.24 8.42
C VAL A 111 4.50 -2.36 7.17
N HIS A 112 4.18 -2.94 6.03
CA HIS A 112 4.06 -2.23 4.75
C HIS A 112 2.58 -2.15 4.35
N GLN A 113 2.07 -0.93 4.18
CA GLN A 113 0.64 -0.73 3.95
C GLN A 113 0.27 -0.75 2.46
N ILE A 114 -0.78 -1.49 2.14
CA ILE A 114 -1.44 -1.55 0.84
C ILE A 114 -2.77 -0.81 0.97
N ALA A 115 -2.87 0.36 0.33
CA ALA A 115 -4.07 1.22 0.33
C ALA A 115 -4.62 1.39 -1.10
N SER A 116 -5.82 1.95 -1.23
CA SER A 116 -6.53 2.12 -2.51
C SER A 116 -5.77 2.85 -3.62
N GLY A 117 -4.82 3.73 -3.28
CA GLY A 117 -3.99 4.41 -4.27
C GLY A 117 -2.88 3.54 -4.87
N ARG A 118 -2.53 2.41 -4.24
CA ARG A 118 -1.38 1.55 -4.55
C ARG A 118 -0.05 2.31 -4.72
N PHE A 119 0.08 3.45 -4.04
CA PHE A 119 1.29 4.26 -4.12
C PHE A 119 2.48 3.52 -3.52
N GLY A 120 3.54 3.36 -4.31
CA GLY A 120 4.78 2.69 -3.91
C GLY A 120 4.62 1.21 -3.55
N VAL A 121 3.51 0.57 -3.95
CA VAL A 121 3.31 -0.88 -3.79
C VAL A 121 4.02 -1.58 -4.94
N THR A 122 5.26 -1.99 -4.70
CA THR A 122 6.12 -2.70 -5.66
C THR A 122 6.48 -4.10 -5.14
N PRO A 123 6.95 -5.03 -5.98
CA PRO A 123 7.38 -6.35 -5.53
C PRO A 123 8.41 -6.31 -4.40
N GLU A 124 9.46 -5.48 -4.53
CA GLU A 124 10.48 -5.29 -3.49
C GLU A 124 9.88 -4.72 -2.20
N PHE A 125 8.95 -3.77 -2.29
CA PHE A 125 8.20 -3.28 -1.14
C PHE A 125 7.40 -4.40 -0.47
N LEU A 126 6.75 -5.29 -1.23
CA LEU A 126 5.94 -6.36 -0.66
C LEU A 126 6.79 -7.43 0.03
N VAL A 127 7.97 -7.78 -0.50
CA VAL A 127 8.82 -8.85 0.04
C VAL A 127 9.74 -8.42 1.18
N THR A 128 10.01 -7.12 1.33
CA THR A 128 10.80 -6.57 2.44
C THR A 128 10.00 -6.41 3.73
N ALA A 129 8.68 -6.49 3.65
CA ALA A 129 7.77 -6.42 4.78
C ALA A 129 7.84 -7.68 5.66
N LYS A 130 7.70 -7.50 6.98
CA LYS A 130 7.37 -8.61 7.91
C LYS A 130 5.87 -8.78 8.09
N GLN A 131 5.12 -7.73 7.79
CA GLN A 131 3.66 -7.75 7.77
C GLN A 131 3.15 -6.80 6.66
N LEU A 132 2.11 -7.22 5.95
CA LEU A 132 1.43 -6.42 4.94
C LEU A 132 0.08 -5.95 5.50
N GLU A 133 -0.21 -4.65 5.44
CA GLU A 133 -1.47 -4.11 5.98
C GLU A 133 -2.41 -3.65 4.87
N ILE A 134 -3.54 -4.33 4.69
CA ILE A 134 -4.64 -3.90 3.84
C ILE A 134 -5.42 -2.81 4.58
N LYS A 135 -5.33 -1.57 4.09
CA LYS A 135 -5.99 -0.41 4.68
C LYS A 135 -7.39 -0.21 4.11
N MET A 136 -8.38 -0.83 4.72
CA MET A 136 -9.79 -0.57 4.36
C MET A 136 -10.20 0.86 4.73
N ALA A 137 -9.80 1.33 5.92
CA ALA A 137 -10.21 2.63 6.42
C ALA A 137 -9.24 3.21 7.47
N GLN A 138 -9.48 4.46 7.87
CA GLN A 138 -8.82 5.11 9.01
C GLN A 138 -9.81 5.94 9.83
N GLY A 139 -9.61 6.03 11.15
CA GLY A 139 -10.56 6.67 12.06
C GLY A 139 -10.95 8.10 11.70
N ALA A 140 -9.99 8.89 11.21
CA ALA A 140 -10.22 10.30 10.88
C ALA A 140 -11.08 10.57 9.62
N LYS A 141 -11.30 9.54 8.79
CA LYS A 141 -12.10 9.60 7.55
C LYS A 141 -12.43 8.18 7.06
N PRO A 142 -13.36 7.48 7.72
CA PRO A 142 -13.57 6.06 7.47
C PRO A 142 -14.15 5.75 6.09
N GLY A 143 -15.00 6.62 5.55
CA GLY A 143 -15.66 6.44 4.26
C GLY A 143 -14.92 7.02 3.05
N GLU A 144 -13.64 7.38 3.20
CA GLU A 144 -12.88 8.12 2.18
C GLU A 144 -11.44 7.60 2.02
N GLY A 145 -10.80 7.98 0.91
CA GLY A 145 -9.42 7.66 0.61
C GLY A 145 -8.37 8.56 1.30
N GLY A 146 -7.11 8.17 1.11
CA GLY A 146 -5.94 8.98 1.42
C GLY A 146 -5.98 10.36 0.75
N GLN A 147 -5.37 11.37 1.39
CA GLN A 147 -5.29 12.72 0.84
C GLN A 147 -3.91 13.29 1.10
N LEU A 148 -3.22 13.68 0.02
CA LEU A 148 -1.96 14.41 0.07
C LEU A 148 -2.06 15.66 -0.80
N PRO A 149 -2.10 16.87 -0.20
CA PRO A 149 -2.14 18.13 -0.94
C PRO A 149 -0.96 18.27 -1.91
N GLY A 150 -1.22 18.76 -3.11
CA GLY A 150 -0.23 18.94 -4.19
C GLY A 150 1.07 19.64 -3.76
N PRO A 151 1.05 20.70 -2.93
CA PRO A 151 2.28 21.32 -2.43
C PRO A 151 3.20 20.41 -1.60
N LYS A 152 2.70 19.25 -1.13
CA LYS A 152 3.49 18.22 -0.44
C LYS A 152 3.96 17.11 -1.39
N VAL A 153 3.51 17.10 -2.64
CA VAL A 153 3.98 16.16 -3.66
C VAL A 153 5.24 16.74 -4.29
N SER A 154 6.33 16.72 -3.53
CA SER A 154 7.66 17.08 -4.02
C SER A 154 8.16 16.08 -5.06
N ASN A 155 9.25 16.38 -5.77
CA ASN A 155 9.84 15.44 -6.73
C ASN A 155 10.19 14.08 -6.09
N TYR A 156 10.67 14.09 -4.84
CA TYR A 156 10.95 12.87 -4.09
C TYR A 156 9.68 12.04 -3.85
N ILE A 157 8.61 12.68 -3.37
CA ILE A 157 7.32 12.00 -3.12
C ILE A 157 6.69 11.53 -4.44
N ALA A 158 6.75 12.36 -5.49
CA ALA A 158 6.23 12.02 -6.81
C ALA A 158 6.94 10.77 -7.38
N GLY A 159 8.27 10.70 -7.23
CA GLY A 159 9.08 9.54 -7.62
C GLY A 159 8.70 8.27 -6.88
N LEU A 160 8.62 8.32 -5.54
CA LEU A 160 8.20 7.16 -4.73
C LEU A 160 6.81 6.64 -5.09
N ARG A 161 5.90 7.55 -5.44
CA ARG A 161 4.50 7.24 -5.71
C ARG A 161 4.17 7.01 -7.19
N ALA A 162 5.16 7.08 -8.08
CA ALA A 162 4.97 7.06 -9.54
C ALA A 162 3.83 8.02 -9.98
N SER A 163 3.92 9.27 -9.52
CA SER A 163 2.92 10.32 -9.72
C SER A 163 3.55 11.61 -10.25
N LYS A 164 2.75 12.66 -10.46
CA LYS A 164 3.22 13.94 -11.01
C LYS A 164 3.53 14.95 -9.88
N PRO A 165 4.71 15.60 -9.89
CA PRO A 165 5.04 16.63 -8.91
C PRO A 165 4.00 17.75 -8.86
N GLY A 166 3.69 18.22 -7.65
CA GLY A 166 2.74 19.33 -7.43
C GLY A 166 1.26 18.98 -7.59
N VAL A 167 0.91 17.80 -8.11
CA VAL A 167 -0.47 17.36 -8.29
C VAL A 167 -1.02 16.79 -6.98
N THR A 168 -2.22 17.20 -6.58
CA THR A 168 -2.88 16.66 -5.38
C THR A 168 -3.25 15.20 -5.58
N LEU A 169 -2.91 14.36 -4.61
CA LEU A 169 -3.26 12.93 -4.62
C LEU A 169 -4.44 12.69 -3.70
N ILE A 170 -5.61 12.44 -4.29
CA ILE A 170 -6.78 11.92 -3.60
C ILE A 170 -6.92 10.47 -4.03
N SER A 171 -6.69 9.56 -3.09
CA SER A 171 -6.86 8.14 -3.38
C SER A 171 -8.35 7.82 -3.58
N PRO A 172 -8.69 6.81 -4.39
CA PRO A 172 -10.05 6.30 -4.45
C PRO A 172 -10.55 5.94 -3.04
N PRO A 173 -11.83 6.17 -2.70
CA PRO A 173 -12.37 5.66 -1.44
C PRO A 173 -12.28 4.13 -1.32
N PRO A 174 -12.70 3.32 -2.31
CA PRO A 174 -12.56 1.87 -2.22
C PRO A 174 -11.20 1.38 -2.74
N HIS A 175 -10.83 0.18 -2.32
CA HIS A 175 -9.90 -0.64 -3.08
C HIS A 175 -10.65 -1.17 -4.32
N HIS A 176 -10.13 -0.96 -5.53
CA HIS A 176 -10.80 -1.41 -6.76
C HIS A 176 -10.65 -2.93 -7.03
N ASP A 177 -10.02 -3.64 -6.10
CA ASP A 177 -9.93 -5.09 -6.00
C ASP A 177 -10.54 -5.62 -4.68
N ILE A 178 -11.41 -4.83 -4.03
CA ILE A 178 -12.18 -5.23 -2.85
C ILE A 178 -13.59 -4.61 -2.91
N TYR A 179 -14.54 -5.34 -3.50
CA TYR A 179 -15.97 -4.96 -3.47
C TYR A 179 -16.82 -5.88 -2.59
N SER A 180 -16.27 -7.00 -2.17
CA SER A 180 -16.90 -7.93 -1.25
C SER A 180 -15.86 -8.61 -0.34
N ILE A 181 -16.34 -9.51 0.53
CA ILE A 181 -15.46 -10.22 1.47
C ILE A 181 -14.57 -11.25 0.75
N GLU A 182 -15.06 -11.87 -0.32
CA GLU A 182 -14.30 -12.78 -1.17
C GLU A 182 -13.20 -12.06 -1.97
N ASP A 183 -13.41 -10.80 -2.35
CA ASP A 183 -12.35 -9.98 -2.94
C ASP A 183 -11.27 -9.61 -1.92
N LEU A 184 -11.66 -9.32 -0.67
CA LEU A 184 -10.68 -9.13 0.41
C LEU A 184 -9.87 -10.41 0.61
N ALA A 185 -10.52 -11.58 0.63
CA ALA A 185 -9.84 -12.87 0.69
C ALA A 185 -8.89 -13.07 -0.49
N GLN A 186 -9.25 -12.60 -1.69
CA GLN A 186 -8.36 -12.63 -2.85
C GLN A 186 -7.12 -11.73 -2.65
N LEU A 187 -7.25 -10.51 -2.13
CA LEU A 187 -6.08 -9.68 -1.85
C LEU A 187 -5.22 -10.24 -0.71
N VAL A 188 -5.81 -10.84 0.32
CA VAL A 188 -5.05 -11.57 1.36
C VAL A 188 -4.26 -12.72 0.73
N HIS A 189 -4.89 -13.50 -0.15
CA HIS A 189 -4.23 -14.55 -0.93
C HIS A 189 -3.08 -14.00 -1.78
N ASP A 190 -3.26 -12.89 -2.50
CA ASP A 190 -2.21 -12.26 -3.30
C ASP A 190 -1.01 -11.85 -2.44
N CYS A 191 -1.26 -11.33 -1.23
CA CYS A 191 -0.22 -10.91 -0.28
C CYS A 191 0.58 -12.10 0.25
N HIS A 192 -0.09 -13.20 0.59
CA HIS A 192 0.58 -14.43 1.00
C HIS A 192 1.35 -15.07 -0.16
N ALA A 193 0.80 -15.07 -1.37
CA ALA A 193 1.44 -15.66 -2.53
C ALA A 193 2.79 -14.98 -2.82
N ILE A 194 2.86 -13.64 -2.82
CA ILE A 194 4.13 -12.94 -3.04
C ILE A 194 5.08 -12.99 -1.84
N ASN A 195 4.56 -13.07 -0.61
CA ASN A 195 5.39 -13.08 0.60
C ASN A 195 4.84 -14.02 1.68
N GLU A 196 5.11 -15.32 1.53
CA GLU A 196 4.70 -16.35 2.51
C GLU A 196 5.32 -16.18 3.91
N GLY A 197 6.34 -15.34 4.03
CA GLY A 197 7.00 -15.02 5.29
C GLY A 197 6.36 -13.85 6.06
N ALA A 198 5.41 -13.13 5.45
CA ALA A 198 4.75 -11.98 6.06
C ALA A 198 3.34 -12.31 6.53
N GLY A 199 2.96 -11.76 7.69
CA GLY A 199 1.57 -11.74 8.12
C GLY A 199 0.75 -10.69 7.37
N VAL A 200 -0.56 -10.85 7.25
CA VAL A 200 -1.47 -9.89 6.60
C VAL A 200 -2.42 -9.27 7.62
N SER A 201 -2.28 -7.98 7.89
CA SER A 201 -3.28 -7.21 8.65
C SER A 201 -4.39 -6.66 7.76
N VAL A 202 -5.60 -6.58 8.32
CA VAL A 202 -6.68 -5.75 7.78
C VAL A 202 -7.01 -4.65 8.78
N LYS A 203 -6.88 -3.39 8.34
CA LYS A 203 -7.18 -2.22 9.16
C LYS A 203 -8.61 -1.74 8.94
N LEU A 204 -9.42 -1.88 9.97
CA LEU A 204 -10.83 -1.48 10.04
C LEU A 204 -11.00 -0.26 10.96
N VAL A 205 -12.16 0.38 10.88
CA VAL A 205 -12.54 1.46 11.79
C VAL A 205 -13.76 1.06 12.61
N SER A 206 -13.67 1.26 13.91
CA SER A 206 -14.75 1.03 14.86
C SER A 206 -16.06 1.66 14.39
N SER A 207 -17.07 0.81 14.23
CA SER A 207 -18.45 1.13 13.92
C SER A 207 -19.33 -0.06 14.30
N VAL A 208 -20.63 0.18 14.54
CA VAL A 208 -21.58 -0.91 14.82
C VAL A 208 -21.59 -1.90 13.65
N GLY A 209 -21.48 -3.20 13.95
CA GLY A 209 -21.44 -4.28 12.95
C GLY A 209 -20.02 -4.73 12.59
N ILE A 210 -18.99 -4.09 13.13
CA ILE A 210 -17.59 -4.48 12.90
C ILE A 210 -17.28 -5.90 13.38
N GLY A 211 -18.00 -6.43 14.36
CA GLY A 211 -17.81 -7.80 14.83
C GLY A 211 -18.09 -8.83 13.73
N THR A 212 -19.18 -8.63 12.97
CA THR A 212 -19.51 -9.46 11.80
C THR A 212 -18.45 -9.35 10.71
N VAL A 213 -17.98 -8.14 10.42
CA VAL A 213 -16.90 -7.91 9.45
C VAL A 213 -15.62 -8.59 9.90
N ALA A 214 -15.25 -8.49 11.18
CA ALA A 214 -14.07 -9.13 11.73
C ALA A 214 -14.11 -10.67 11.59
N CYS A 215 -15.27 -11.30 11.80
CA CYS A 215 -15.44 -12.73 11.51
C CYS A 215 -15.24 -13.06 10.03
N GLY A 216 -15.74 -12.22 9.12
CA GLY A 216 -15.49 -12.36 7.67
C GLY A 216 -14.00 -12.27 7.35
N VAL A 217 -13.32 -11.28 7.91
CA VAL A 217 -11.87 -11.05 7.75
C VAL A 217 -11.05 -12.23 8.26
N ALA A 218 -11.39 -12.79 9.42
CA ALA A 218 -10.72 -13.97 9.96
C ALA A 218 -10.94 -15.24 9.10
N LYS A 219 -12.08 -15.33 8.40
CA LYS A 219 -12.37 -16.40 7.44
C LYS A 219 -11.75 -16.16 6.06
N ALA A 220 -11.31 -14.94 5.79
CA ALA A 220 -10.54 -14.54 4.62
C ALA A 220 -9.02 -14.73 4.84
N ASP A 221 -8.65 -15.50 5.87
CA ASP A 221 -7.28 -15.87 6.25
C ASP A 221 -6.35 -14.71 6.63
N ALA A 222 -6.90 -13.52 6.96
CA ALA A 222 -6.10 -12.47 7.55
C ALA A 222 -5.47 -12.92 8.89
N ASP A 223 -4.31 -12.38 9.19
CA ASP A 223 -3.52 -12.74 10.37
C ASP A 223 -3.73 -11.80 11.54
N VAL A 224 -4.01 -10.54 11.24
CA VAL A 224 -4.16 -9.48 12.22
C VAL A 224 -5.35 -8.62 11.83
N ILE A 225 -6.21 -8.29 12.78
CA ILE A 225 -7.28 -7.32 12.59
C ILE A 225 -6.95 -6.10 13.43
N GLN A 226 -6.74 -4.97 12.77
CA GLN A 226 -6.57 -3.70 13.46
C GLN A 226 -7.92 -2.97 13.56
N ILE A 227 -8.34 -2.67 14.78
CA ILE A 227 -9.51 -1.84 15.08
C ILE A 227 -9.06 -0.41 15.40
N SER A 228 -9.34 0.52 14.49
CA SER A 228 -9.03 1.94 14.68
C SER A 228 -10.21 2.72 15.22
N GLY A 229 -10.01 3.47 16.30
CA GLY A 229 -11.01 4.41 16.83
C GLY A 229 -11.12 5.70 16.01
N GLY A 230 -12.27 6.36 16.08
CA GLY A 230 -12.55 7.66 15.44
C GLY A 230 -11.59 8.79 15.87
N ASP A 231 -10.94 8.66 17.02
CA ASP A 231 -9.94 9.61 17.53
C ASP A 231 -8.55 9.51 16.88
N GLY A 232 -8.42 8.70 15.82
CA GLY A 232 -7.19 8.59 15.04
C GLY A 232 -6.74 9.91 14.43
N GLY A 233 -5.42 10.16 14.41
CA GLY A 233 -4.84 11.33 13.77
C GLY A 233 -4.90 11.29 12.24
N THR A 234 -4.68 12.43 11.58
CA THR A 234 -4.53 12.52 10.13
C THR A 234 -3.67 13.71 9.72
N GLY A 235 -2.96 13.58 8.59
CA GLY A 235 -2.24 14.69 7.97
C GLY A 235 -3.15 15.65 7.19
N ALA A 236 -4.23 15.12 6.60
CA ALA A 236 -5.23 15.88 5.84
C ALA A 236 -6.55 15.08 5.75
N SER A 237 -7.66 15.73 6.10
CA SER A 237 -9.01 15.16 6.04
C SER A 237 -10.05 16.28 6.12
N PRO A 238 -11.27 16.10 5.56
CA PRO A 238 -12.39 16.99 5.84
C PRO A 238 -12.68 17.09 7.34
N LEU A 239 -12.99 18.30 7.80
CA LEU A 239 -13.33 18.53 9.21
C LEU A 239 -14.60 17.77 9.62
N SER A 240 -15.56 17.64 8.71
CA SER A 240 -16.78 16.85 8.92
C SER A 240 -16.45 15.41 9.32
N SER A 241 -15.55 14.76 8.57
CA SER A 241 -15.20 13.36 8.78
C SER A 241 -14.43 13.17 10.10
N ILE A 242 -13.49 14.07 10.41
CA ILE A 242 -12.78 14.08 11.70
C ILE A 242 -13.75 14.17 12.90
N LYS A 243 -14.86 14.89 12.75
CA LYS A 243 -15.78 15.19 13.86
C LYS A 243 -17.00 14.28 13.94
N HIS A 244 -17.37 13.62 12.85
CA HIS A 244 -18.67 12.98 12.72
C HIS A 244 -18.63 11.57 12.12
N ALA A 245 -17.47 11.04 11.77
CA ALA A 245 -17.35 9.68 11.24
C ALA A 245 -16.40 8.82 12.07
N GLY A 246 -16.83 7.60 12.41
CA GLY A 246 -16.09 6.65 13.26
C GLY A 246 -16.55 6.67 14.72
N CYS A 247 -16.44 5.51 15.38
CA CYS A 247 -16.80 5.31 16.78
C CYS A 247 -15.54 5.17 17.68
N PRO A 248 -15.67 5.32 19.00
CA PRO A 248 -14.60 4.98 19.95
C PRO A 248 -14.08 3.56 19.73
N TRP A 249 -12.78 3.34 19.88
CA TRP A 249 -12.19 2.02 19.65
C TRP A 249 -12.64 1.01 20.69
N GLU A 250 -12.99 1.45 21.91
CA GLU A 250 -13.51 0.60 22.96
C GLU A 250 -14.67 -0.24 22.40
N LEU A 251 -15.69 0.43 21.84
CA LEU A 251 -16.88 -0.20 21.26
C LEU A 251 -16.55 -1.26 20.21
N GLY A 252 -15.74 -0.88 19.20
CA GLY A 252 -15.43 -1.78 18.09
C GLY A 252 -14.50 -2.93 18.48
N LEU A 253 -13.57 -2.70 19.41
CA LEU A 253 -12.64 -3.74 19.86
C LEU A 253 -13.39 -4.85 20.59
N THR A 254 -14.26 -4.49 21.52
CA THR A 254 -15.06 -5.45 22.27
C THR A 254 -16.05 -6.19 21.38
N GLU A 255 -16.70 -5.50 20.45
CA GLU A 255 -17.60 -6.14 19.48
C GLU A 255 -16.83 -7.18 18.63
N ALA A 256 -15.65 -6.81 18.11
CA ALA A 256 -14.79 -7.71 17.36
C ALA A 256 -14.31 -8.91 18.18
N HIS A 257 -13.79 -8.67 19.38
CA HIS A 257 -13.33 -9.73 20.28
C HIS A 257 -14.45 -10.71 20.62
N SER A 258 -15.62 -10.20 21.03
CA SER A 258 -16.78 -11.02 21.37
C SER A 258 -17.27 -11.85 20.19
N ALA A 259 -17.43 -11.24 19.02
CA ALA A 259 -17.93 -11.94 17.83
C ALA A 259 -16.98 -13.06 17.39
N LEU A 260 -15.67 -12.80 17.41
CA LEU A 260 -14.64 -13.78 17.08
C LEU A 260 -14.61 -14.94 18.08
N MET A 261 -14.74 -14.66 19.38
CA MET A 261 -14.80 -15.69 20.42
C MET A 261 -16.04 -16.56 20.25
N THR A 262 -17.23 -15.97 20.15
CA THR A 262 -18.49 -16.71 19.99
C THR A 262 -18.53 -17.53 18.69
N SER A 263 -17.77 -17.11 17.67
CA SER A 263 -17.68 -17.83 16.39
C SER A 263 -16.53 -18.84 16.31
N ASN A 264 -15.75 -19.03 17.39
CA ASN A 264 -14.53 -19.86 17.41
C ASN A 264 -13.49 -19.46 16.34
N LEU A 265 -13.37 -18.16 16.07
CA LEU A 265 -12.42 -17.59 15.11
C LEU A 265 -11.30 -16.78 15.79
N ARG A 266 -11.39 -16.52 17.10
CA ARG A 266 -10.46 -15.63 17.80
C ARG A 266 -9.00 -16.08 17.78
N GLU A 267 -8.75 -17.39 17.71
CA GLU A 267 -7.40 -17.95 17.61
C GLU A 267 -6.71 -17.69 16.26
N ARG A 268 -7.49 -17.42 15.20
CA ARG A 268 -6.98 -17.24 13.83
C ARG A 268 -6.35 -15.87 13.59
N VAL A 269 -6.55 -14.93 14.50
CA VAL A 269 -6.16 -13.53 14.31
C VAL A 269 -5.59 -12.93 15.59
N ILE A 270 -4.60 -12.05 15.43
CA ILE A 270 -4.20 -11.11 16.47
C ILE A 270 -5.11 -9.88 16.38
N LEU A 271 -5.63 -9.41 17.51
CA LEU A 271 -6.34 -8.13 17.57
C LEU A 271 -5.38 -6.99 17.93
N ARG A 272 -5.29 -6.00 17.03
CA ARG A 272 -4.55 -4.75 17.25
C ARG A 272 -5.53 -3.60 17.43
N VAL A 273 -5.21 -2.63 18.27
CA VAL A 273 -6.07 -1.45 18.48
C VAL A 273 -5.27 -0.15 18.40
N ASP A 274 -5.85 0.88 17.78
CA ASP A 274 -5.32 2.25 17.82
C ASP A 274 -6.46 3.29 17.91
N GLY A 275 -6.10 4.56 18.07
CA GLY A 275 -7.04 5.67 18.13
C GLY A 275 -7.00 6.39 19.47
N GLY A 276 -6.07 7.32 19.63
CA GLY A 276 -5.97 8.11 20.85
C GLY A 276 -5.42 7.37 22.08
N ILE A 277 -4.80 6.21 21.89
CA ILE A 277 -4.00 5.49 22.92
C ILE A 277 -2.74 6.31 23.21
N ARG A 278 -2.51 6.61 24.49
CA ARG A 278 -1.43 7.52 24.94
C ARG A 278 -0.65 7.01 26.13
N THR A 279 -1.26 6.21 27.00
CA THR A 279 -0.70 5.86 28.31
C THR A 279 -0.68 4.36 28.55
N GLY A 280 0.05 3.91 29.58
CA GLY A 280 0.01 2.51 30.01
C GLY A 280 -1.38 2.06 30.44
N ARG A 281 -2.16 2.95 31.06
CA ARG A 281 -3.58 2.69 31.36
C ARG A 281 -4.42 2.39 30.13
N ASP A 282 -4.26 3.14 29.04
CA ASP A 282 -5.00 2.88 27.79
C ASP A 282 -4.66 1.49 27.23
N VAL A 283 -3.38 1.10 27.30
CA VAL A 283 -2.90 -0.23 26.88
C VAL A 283 -3.53 -1.34 27.71
N VAL A 284 -3.52 -1.22 29.04
CA VAL A 284 -4.09 -2.24 29.94
C VAL A 284 -5.59 -2.42 29.72
N ILE A 285 -6.33 -1.31 29.54
CA ILE A 285 -7.76 -1.38 29.21
C ILE A 285 -7.98 -2.05 27.85
N GLY A 286 -7.21 -1.67 26.83
CA GLY A 286 -7.30 -2.33 25.53
C GLY A 286 -7.01 -3.83 25.61
N ALA A 287 -6.06 -4.25 26.45
CA ALA A 287 -5.78 -5.66 26.69
C ALA A 287 -7.00 -6.39 27.27
N MET A 288 -7.57 -5.86 28.35
CA MET A 288 -8.77 -6.42 29.00
C MET A 288 -9.97 -6.51 28.04
N LEU A 289 -10.07 -5.58 27.09
CA LEU A 289 -11.10 -5.60 26.05
C LEU A 289 -10.79 -6.53 24.85
N GLY A 290 -9.62 -7.17 24.85
CA GLY A 290 -9.27 -8.26 23.93
C GLY A 290 -8.13 -7.96 22.95
N ALA A 291 -7.47 -6.80 23.02
CA ALA A 291 -6.33 -6.47 22.16
C ALA A 291 -5.02 -7.13 22.63
N GLU A 292 -4.19 -7.50 21.67
CA GLU A 292 -2.85 -8.07 21.88
C GLU A 292 -1.73 -7.08 21.52
N GLU A 293 -2.05 -6.10 20.65
CA GLU A 293 -1.11 -5.10 20.14
C GLU A 293 -1.73 -3.70 20.10
N PHE A 294 -0.89 -2.66 20.25
CA PHE A 294 -1.33 -1.29 20.51
C PHE A 294 -0.62 -0.30 19.59
N GLY A 295 -1.39 0.46 18.81
CA GLY A 295 -0.90 1.42 17.83
C GLY A 295 -0.85 2.86 18.37
N PHE A 296 0.28 3.53 18.15
CA PHE A 296 0.57 4.88 18.61
C PHE A 296 0.95 5.78 17.42
N GLY A 297 0.06 6.71 17.05
CA GLY A 297 0.32 7.68 15.99
C GLY A 297 0.76 9.03 16.54
N THR A 298 -0.21 9.87 16.90
CA THR A 298 0.01 11.26 17.33
C THR A 298 0.99 11.40 18.49
N ILE A 299 0.93 10.52 19.50
CA ILE A 299 1.81 10.64 20.67
C ILE A 299 3.27 10.27 20.34
N ALA A 300 3.49 9.32 19.43
CA ALA A 300 4.83 9.02 18.93
C ALA A 300 5.40 10.22 18.16
N MET A 301 4.59 10.89 17.33
CA MET A 301 5.01 12.13 16.67
C MET A 301 5.33 13.27 17.66
N ILE A 302 4.63 13.34 18.80
CA ILE A 302 4.91 14.31 19.85
C ILE A 302 6.27 14.01 20.49
N ALA A 303 6.60 12.73 20.72
CA ALA A 303 7.92 12.32 21.20
C ALA A 303 9.06 12.73 20.22
N GLU A 304 8.77 12.81 18.93
CA GLU A 304 9.72 13.32 17.91
C GLU A 304 9.78 14.84 17.80
N GLY A 305 8.91 15.58 18.50
CA GLY A 305 8.91 17.04 18.54
C GLY A 305 7.67 17.72 17.95
N CYS A 306 6.62 16.98 17.58
CA CYS A 306 5.35 17.60 17.20
C CYS A 306 4.79 18.45 18.34
N ILE A 307 4.49 19.72 18.06
CA ILE A 307 3.92 20.67 19.03
C ILE A 307 2.40 20.87 18.86
N MET A 308 1.72 19.97 18.14
CA MET A 308 0.27 20.01 17.90
C MET A 308 -0.25 21.32 17.27
N ALA A 309 0.52 21.91 16.35
CA ALA A 309 0.12 23.13 15.62
C ALA A 309 -1.08 22.92 14.66
N ARG A 310 -1.40 21.67 14.29
CA ARG A 310 -2.53 21.29 13.41
C ARG A 310 -2.53 21.93 12.01
N VAL A 311 -1.35 22.27 11.50
CA VAL A 311 -1.11 22.79 10.14
C VAL A 311 -0.52 21.74 9.18
N CYS A 312 -0.70 20.45 9.49
CA CYS A 312 -0.06 19.32 8.79
C CYS A 312 -0.37 19.29 7.28
N HIS A 313 -1.58 19.69 6.90
CA HIS A 313 -2.08 19.75 5.53
C HIS A 313 -1.54 20.95 4.74
N LEU A 314 -1.04 21.99 5.42
CA LEU A 314 -0.59 23.24 4.79
C LEU A 314 0.87 23.21 4.32
N ASN A 315 1.61 22.14 4.63
CA ASN A 315 3.06 22.05 4.37
C ASN A 315 3.88 23.14 5.10
N THR A 316 3.40 23.59 6.27
CA THR A 316 4.01 24.67 7.07
C THR A 316 4.31 24.24 8.50
N CYS A 317 4.62 22.95 8.72
CA CYS A 317 4.97 22.44 10.04
C CYS A 317 6.16 23.22 10.62
N PRO A 318 6.03 23.88 11.79
CA PRO A 318 7.08 24.74 12.34
C PRO A 318 8.33 23.99 12.81
N VAL A 319 8.20 22.68 13.01
CA VAL A 319 9.20 21.77 13.60
C VAL A 319 9.61 20.65 12.64
N GLY A 320 9.28 20.76 11.34
CA GLY A 320 9.77 19.83 10.33
C GLY A 320 9.18 18.41 10.32
N VAL A 321 8.19 18.11 11.17
CA VAL A 321 7.58 16.77 11.26
C VAL A 321 6.64 16.45 10.08
N THR A 322 5.75 17.38 9.71
CA THR A 322 4.70 17.17 8.67
C THR A 322 4.88 18.10 7.46
N SER A 323 6.12 18.35 7.06
CA SER A 323 6.47 19.22 5.94
C SER A 323 7.40 18.52 4.95
N GLN A 324 7.21 18.78 3.66
CA GLN A 324 8.16 18.42 2.60
C GLN A 324 9.08 19.57 2.20
N LYS A 325 8.88 20.77 2.77
CA LYS A 325 9.77 21.91 2.53
C LYS A 325 11.08 21.72 3.28
N GLU A 326 12.19 21.80 2.54
CA GLU A 326 13.52 21.50 3.06
C GLU A 326 13.93 22.44 4.22
N GLU A 327 13.63 23.74 4.11
CA GLU A 327 13.93 24.73 5.14
C GLU A 327 13.16 24.51 6.44
N LEU A 328 12.01 23.83 6.38
CA LEU A 328 11.24 23.43 7.56
C LEU A 328 11.72 22.08 8.10
N ARG A 329 12.08 21.14 7.22
CA ARG A 329 12.64 19.83 7.60
C ARG A 329 13.96 19.96 8.37
N LYS A 330 14.80 20.94 8.02
CA LYS A 330 16.04 21.28 8.78
C LYS A 330 15.80 21.63 10.25
N LYS A 331 14.55 21.91 10.66
CA LYS A 331 14.15 22.19 12.04
C LYS A 331 13.72 20.95 12.83
N PHE A 332 13.73 19.77 12.21
CA PHE A 332 13.31 18.53 12.86
C PHE A 332 14.25 18.18 14.03
N PRO A 333 13.72 18.08 15.27
CA PRO A 333 14.55 17.87 16.46
C PRO A 333 14.60 16.40 16.92
N GLY A 334 13.80 15.51 16.32
CA GLY A 334 13.61 14.15 16.78
C GLY A 334 14.85 13.27 16.61
N THR A 335 15.03 12.32 17.51
CA THR A 335 16.00 11.23 17.41
C THR A 335 15.30 9.91 17.77
N PRO A 336 15.81 8.75 17.32
CA PRO A 336 15.19 7.48 17.66
C PRO A 336 15.11 7.23 19.17
N GLU A 337 16.05 7.79 19.93
CA GLU A 337 16.11 7.68 21.40
C GLU A 337 14.92 8.36 22.08
N HIS A 338 14.46 9.52 21.57
CA HIS A 338 13.29 10.21 22.16
C HIS A 338 12.02 9.35 22.07
N VAL A 339 11.82 8.67 20.95
CA VAL A 339 10.68 7.78 20.71
C VAL A 339 10.82 6.50 21.52
N TYR A 340 12.02 5.93 21.58
CA TYR A 340 12.32 4.77 22.42
C TYR A 340 11.96 5.03 23.89
N ASN A 341 12.43 6.14 24.45
CA ASN A 341 12.19 6.52 25.85
C ASN A 341 10.71 6.74 26.13
N PHE A 342 9.95 7.30 25.17
CA PHE A 342 8.50 7.40 25.30
C PHE A 342 7.84 6.02 25.47
N PHE A 343 8.20 5.04 24.62
CA PHE A 343 7.67 3.69 24.74
C PHE A 343 8.14 2.97 26.00
N GLU A 344 9.35 3.26 26.47
CA GLU A 344 9.84 2.78 27.77
C GLU A 344 8.98 3.33 28.93
N PHE A 345 8.63 4.62 28.93
CA PHE A 345 7.75 5.17 29.95
C PHE A 345 6.34 4.54 29.93
N VAL A 346 5.77 4.33 28.74
CA VAL A 346 4.47 3.66 28.60
C VAL A 346 4.54 2.20 29.06
N GLY A 347 5.59 1.48 28.66
CA GLY A 347 5.81 0.09 29.05
C GLY A 347 5.99 -0.07 30.56
N GLU A 348 6.72 0.85 31.21
CA GLU A 348 6.90 0.81 32.66
C GLU A 348 5.60 1.14 33.40
N GLU A 349 4.79 2.09 32.89
CA GLU A 349 3.46 2.34 33.43
C GLU A 349 2.57 1.08 33.36
N VAL A 350 2.63 0.33 32.25
CA VAL A 350 1.94 -0.96 32.14
C VAL A 350 2.42 -1.93 33.21
N ARG A 351 3.72 -2.07 33.44
CA ARG A 351 4.27 -2.95 34.48
C ARG A 351 3.82 -2.57 35.88
N VAL A 352 3.79 -1.28 36.19
CA VAL A 352 3.30 -0.77 37.48
C VAL A 352 1.82 -1.10 37.68
N LEU A 353 0.99 -0.95 36.64
CA LEU A 353 -0.43 -1.31 36.70
C LEU A 353 -0.62 -2.82 36.87
N MET A 354 0.14 -3.63 36.13
CA MET A 354 0.14 -5.09 36.26
C MET A 354 0.52 -5.54 37.68
N ALA A 355 1.58 -4.95 38.24
CA ALA A 355 2.01 -5.22 39.62
C ALA A 355 0.93 -4.85 40.63
N HIS A 356 0.32 -3.67 40.48
CA HIS A 356 -0.78 -3.21 41.32
C HIS A 356 -1.99 -4.17 41.29
N MET A 357 -2.31 -4.69 40.11
CA MET A 357 -3.40 -5.65 39.93
C MET A 357 -3.00 -7.09 40.27
N GLY A 358 -1.74 -7.41 40.55
CA GLY A 358 -1.33 -8.77 40.92
C GLY A 358 -1.09 -9.72 39.73
N TYR A 359 -0.73 -9.20 38.56
CA TYR A 359 -0.50 -9.97 37.33
C TYR A 359 0.96 -9.88 36.88
N SER A 360 1.64 -11.02 36.71
CA SER A 360 3.05 -11.07 36.27
C SER A 360 3.23 -11.15 34.76
N LYS A 361 2.19 -11.58 34.02
CA LYS A 361 2.20 -11.76 32.56
C LYS A 361 1.12 -10.94 31.90
N PHE A 362 1.45 -10.23 30.83
CA PHE A 362 0.51 -9.35 30.11
C PHE A 362 -0.60 -10.16 29.47
N GLU A 363 -0.29 -11.37 28.98
CA GLU A 363 -1.27 -12.29 28.41
C GLU A 363 -2.39 -12.69 29.39
N ASP A 364 -2.13 -12.64 30.69
CA ASP A 364 -3.16 -12.93 31.70
C ASP A 364 -4.22 -11.83 31.82
N LEU A 365 -3.98 -10.66 31.23
CA LEU A 365 -4.94 -9.56 31.17
C LEU A 365 -5.78 -9.58 29.89
N ILE A 366 -5.34 -10.28 28.83
CA ILE A 366 -5.99 -10.16 27.52
C ILE A 366 -7.36 -10.84 27.55
N GLY A 367 -8.41 -10.07 27.24
CA GLY A 367 -9.81 -10.52 27.28
C GLY A 367 -10.45 -10.52 28.67
N ARG A 368 -9.70 -10.17 29.73
CA ARG A 368 -10.19 -10.09 31.12
C ARG A 368 -11.03 -8.85 31.40
N ALA A 369 -12.13 -8.72 30.65
CA ALA A 369 -13.07 -7.62 30.81
C ALA A 369 -13.80 -7.65 32.17
N ASP A 370 -13.79 -8.79 32.87
CA ASP A 370 -14.27 -8.95 34.24
C ASP A 370 -13.47 -8.15 35.28
N LEU A 371 -12.23 -7.75 34.95
CA LEU A 371 -11.38 -6.88 35.78
C LEU A 371 -11.69 -5.39 35.61
N LEU A 372 -12.69 -5.04 34.80
CA LEU A 372 -13.16 -3.67 34.59
C LEU A 372 -14.46 -3.43 35.33
N ASN A 373 -14.58 -2.25 35.91
CA ASN A 373 -15.81 -1.80 36.55
C ASN A 373 -16.11 -0.33 36.22
N GLU A 374 -17.34 0.11 36.46
CA GLU A 374 -17.70 1.53 36.36
C GLU A 374 -17.05 2.33 37.49
N SER A 375 -16.32 3.38 37.14
CA SER A 375 -15.76 4.29 38.13
C SER A 375 -16.84 5.26 38.62
N GLU A 376 -17.51 4.92 39.72
CA GLU A 376 -18.51 5.79 40.34
C GLU A 376 -17.97 7.21 40.59
N LYS A 377 -16.69 7.30 41.00
CA LYS A 377 -16.00 8.57 41.22
C LYS A 377 -16.01 9.41 39.96
N GLN A 378 -15.66 8.83 38.81
CA GLN A 378 -15.58 9.54 37.54
C GLN A 378 -16.98 9.90 37.01
N MET A 379 -17.93 8.97 37.05
CA MET A 379 -19.31 9.21 36.57
C MET A 379 -20.01 10.36 37.29
N LYS A 380 -19.70 10.60 38.58
CA LYS A 380 -20.27 11.70 39.38
C LYS A 380 -19.61 13.06 39.13
N ARG A 381 -18.48 13.13 38.39
CA ARG A 381 -17.77 14.41 38.13
C ARG A 381 -18.51 15.31 37.16
N VAL A 382 -19.28 14.75 36.24
CA VAL A 382 -20.01 15.49 35.21
C VAL A 382 -21.48 15.08 35.26
N GLU A 383 -22.39 16.04 35.38
CA GLU A 383 -23.84 15.76 35.48
C GLU A 383 -24.34 14.90 34.32
N LYS A 384 -23.87 15.20 33.11
CA LYS A 384 -24.26 14.49 31.88
C LYS A 384 -23.75 13.04 31.81
N THR A 385 -22.80 12.63 32.64
CA THR A 385 -22.28 11.25 32.63
C THR A 385 -23.06 10.30 33.54
N GLN A 386 -23.92 10.81 34.44
CA GLN A 386 -24.67 9.97 35.40
C GLN A 386 -25.69 9.03 34.74
N GLY A 387 -26.13 9.33 33.52
CA GLY A 387 -27.03 8.47 32.75
C GLY A 387 -26.33 7.48 31.81
N ILE A 388 -24.99 7.48 31.78
CA ILE A 388 -24.23 6.56 30.95
C ILE A 388 -24.12 5.23 31.70
N ASN A 389 -24.40 4.13 31.00
CA ASN A 389 -24.21 2.77 31.51
C ASN A 389 -23.19 2.07 30.60
N THR A 390 -21.95 1.94 31.08
CA THR A 390 -20.87 1.26 30.36
C THR A 390 -20.81 -0.22 30.70
N LYS A 391 -21.54 -0.69 31.73
CA LYS A 391 -21.51 -2.11 32.13
C LYS A 391 -21.83 -3.10 31.00
N PRO A 392 -22.89 -2.92 30.17
CA PRO A 392 -23.20 -3.84 29.07
C PRO A 392 -22.07 -3.98 28.04
N PHE A 393 -21.18 -2.99 27.96
CA PHE A 393 -20.09 -2.98 27.00
C PHE A 393 -19.01 -4.00 27.35
N PHE A 394 -18.55 -4.06 28.61
CA PHE A 394 -17.50 -4.99 29.01
C PHE A 394 -18.04 -6.28 29.64
N SER A 395 -19.21 -6.26 30.29
CA SER A 395 -19.81 -7.47 30.88
C SER A 395 -20.36 -8.46 29.85
N GLY A 396 -20.50 -8.04 28.60
CA GLY A 396 -20.92 -8.89 27.48
C GLY A 396 -19.77 -9.64 26.80
N VAL A 397 -18.52 -9.33 27.14
CA VAL A 397 -17.35 -10.05 26.64
C VAL A 397 -17.38 -11.48 27.17
N PRO A 398 -17.16 -12.51 26.32
CA PRO A 398 -17.08 -13.89 26.79
C PRO A 398 -16.03 -14.06 27.88
N ASP A 399 -16.38 -14.78 28.94
CA ASP A 399 -15.49 -15.03 30.07
C ASP A 399 -14.25 -15.82 29.63
N SER A 400 -13.09 -15.19 29.78
CA SER A 400 -11.78 -15.78 29.50
C SER A 400 -10.90 -15.80 30.76
N SER A 401 -11.50 -15.87 31.95
CA SER A 401 -10.79 -15.96 33.24
C SER A 401 -10.01 -17.27 33.39
N GLU A 402 -10.61 -18.39 32.98
CA GLU A 402 -10.04 -19.74 33.09
C GLU A 402 -9.37 -20.24 31.80
N ASP A 403 -9.90 -19.91 30.62
CA ASP A 403 -9.39 -20.36 29.31
C ASP A 403 -8.99 -19.20 28.40
N ARG A 404 -7.70 -19.15 28.05
CA ARG A 404 -7.10 -18.21 27.09
C ARG A 404 -6.27 -18.93 26.03
N SER A 405 -6.65 -20.17 25.70
CA SER A 405 -5.98 -21.00 24.69
C SER A 405 -5.82 -20.30 23.34
N PHE A 406 -6.79 -19.45 22.94
CA PHE A 406 -6.75 -18.66 21.70
C PHE A 406 -5.50 -17.76 21.54
N LEU A 407 -4.82 -17.41 22.64
CA LEU A 407 -3.56 -16.65 22.58
C LEU A 407 -2.39 -17.52 22.12
N ARG A 408 -2.44 -18.82 22.40
CA ARG A 408 -1.33 -19.77 22.26
C ARG A 408 -1.54 -20.76 21.13
N THR A 409 -2.76 -20.96 20.67
CA THR A 409 -3.09 -21.91 19.60
C THR A 409 -3.52 -21.23 18.30
N VAL A 410 -3.32 -21.91 17.18
CA VAL A 410 -3.89 -21.60 15.86
C VAL A 410 -4.27 -22.93 15.23
N ASN A 411 -5.54 -23.12 14.86
CA ASN A 411 -6.04 -24.40 14.33
C ASN A 411 -5.73 -25.59 15.25
N GLY A 412 -5.71 -25.36 16.58
CA GLY A 412 -5.40 -26.38 17.58
C GLY A 412 -3.91 -26.70 17.78
N GLU A 413 -2.99 -26.03 17.08
CA GLU A 413 -1.53 -26.20 17.23
C GLU A 413 -0.90 -25.01 17.99
N ILE A 414 0.19 -25.24 18.71
CA ILE A 414 0.90 -24.18 19.45
C ILE A 414 1.55 -23.19 18.46
N LYS A 415 1.34 -21.89 18.66
CA LYS A 415 2.05 -20.83 17.92
C LYS A 415 3.56 -20.97 18.13
N ASP A 416 4.31 -21.21 17.05
CA ASP A 416 5.77 -21.38 17.08
C ASP A 416 6.54 -20.24 16.39
N THR A 417 5.85 -19.31 15.75
CA THR A 417 6.43 -18.19 15.01
C THR A 417 6.32 -16.84 15.73
N ILE A 418 7.30 -15.96 15.48
CA ILE A 418 7.30 -14.56 15.96
C ILE A 418 6.21 -13.73 15.24
N VAL A 419 5.83 -14.13 14.03
CA VAL A 419 4.78 -13.51 13.22
C VAL A 419 3.67 -14.54 13.02
N HIS A 420 2.44 -14.17 13.36
CA HIS A 420 1.27 -15.00 13.07
C HIS A 420 0.99 -14.97 11.56
N VAL A 421 0.93 -16.15 10.93
CA VAL A 421 0.75 -16.30 9.47
C VAL A 421 -0.10 -17.55 9.16
N ASN A 422 -1.22 -17.39 8.46
CA ASN A 422 -2.13 -18.47 8.04
C ASN A 422 -1.70 -19.16 6.73
N LYS A 423 -0.68 -18.63 6.03
CA LYS A 423 0.03 -19.13 4.82
C LYS A 423 -0.84 -19.88 3.79
N PHE A 424 -1.14 -19.22 2.68
CA PHE A 424 -1.77 -19.89 1.54
C PHE A 424 -1.26 -19.37 0.20
N SER A 425 -0.81 -20.29 -0.66
CA SER A 425 -0.44 -20.06 -2.06
C SER A 425 -0.93 -21.23 -2.90
N SER A 426 -1.27 -21.01 -4.17
CA SER A 426 -1.83 -22.06 -5.03
C SER A 426 -0.81 -23.14 -5.42
N ASP A 427 -1.28 -24.38 -5.60
CA ASP A 427 -0.43 -25.52 -5.98
C ASP A 427 0.26 -25.31 -7.33
N LEU A 428 -0.42 -24.67 -8.29
CA LEU A 428 0.19 -24.32 -9.57
C LEU A 428 1.38 -23.36 -9.38
N ASP A 429 1.25 -22.33 -8.55
CA ASP A 429 2.34 -21.36 -8.34
C ASP A 429 3.57 -22.03 -7.70
N ARG A 430 3.35 -22.95 -6.75
CA ARG A 430 4.43 -23.78 -6.19
C ARG A 430 5.11 -24.67 -7.26
N ARG A 431 4.32 -25.25 -8.17
CA ARG A 431 4.88 -26.06 -9.28
C ARG A 431 5.72 -25.22 -10.23
N VAL A 432 5.30 -23.98 -10.53
CA VAL A 432 6.08 -23.04 -11.34
C VAL A 432 7.42 -22.75 -10.66
N CYS A 433 7.43 -22.43 -9.36
CA CYS A 433 8.67 -22.19 -8.61
C CYS A 433 9.57 -23.43 -8.49
N ALA A 434 9.00 -24.65 -8.55
CA ALA A 434 9.74 -25.90 -8.41
C ALA A 434 10.41 -26.39 -9.70
N VAL A 435 10.26 -25.69 -10.84
CA VAL A 435 10.92 -26.07 -12.10
C VAL A 435 12.45 -25.91 -11.96
N PRO A 436 13.24 -26.99 -12.13
CA PRO A 436 14.69 -26.95 -11.93
C PRO A 436 15.42 -25.89 -12.75
N GLU A 437 15.01 -25.70 -14.00
CA GLU A 437 15.59 -24.71 -14.93
C GLU A 437 15.29 -23.28 -14.47
N ILE A 438 14.07 -22.99 -14.02
CA ILE A 438 13.69 -21.68 -13.47
C ILE A 438 14.49 -21.40 -12.20
N MET A 439 14.55 -22.35 -11.25
CA MET A 439 15.35 -22.20 -10.03
C MET A 439 16.82 -21.93 -10.34
N LYS A 440 17.37 -22.61 -11.36
CA LYS A 440 18.75 -22.41 -11.80
C LYS A 440 18.97 -21.00 -12.33
N VAL A 441 18.13 -20.53 -13.26
CA VAL A 441 18.24 -19.18 -13.85
C VAL A 441 18.10 -18.09 -12.78
N ILE A 442 17.16 -18.27 -11.84
CA ILE A 442 17.01 -17.38 -10.68
C ILE A 442 18.31 -17.36 -9.88
N LYS A 443 18.77 -18.52 -9.40
CA LYS A 443 19.96 -18.62 -8.54
C LYS A 443 21.24 -18.09 -9.20
N GLU A 444 21.45 -18.39 -10.49
CA GLU A 444 22.63 -17.96 -11.25
C GLU A 444 22.50 -16.50 -11.72
N ASN A 445 21.31 -15.90 -11.62
CA ASN A 445 20.97 -14.55 -12.08
C ASN A 445 21.33 -14.29 -13.55
N THR A 446 21.22 -15.32 -14.39
CA THR A 446 21.60 -15.30 -15.81
C THR A 446 20.98 -16.48 -16.55
N GLY A 447 20.99 -16.43 -17.87
CA GLY A 447 20.43 -17.47 -18.74
C GLY A 447 18.91 -17.34 -18.93
N GLU A 448 18.34 -18.34 -19.58
CA GLU A 448 16.94 -18.36 -19.98
C GLU A 448 16.30 -19.70 -19.61
N ALA A 449 15.08 -19.66 -19.09
CA ALA A 449 14.25 -20.83 -18.80
C ALA A 449 12.86 -20.65 -19.40
N SER A 450 12.27 -21.75 -19.87
CA SER A 450 10.90 -21.76 -20.38
C SER A 450 10.12 -22.95 -19.80
N ALA A 451 8.86 -22.73 -19.43
CA ALA A 451 7.97 -23.76 -18.93
C ALA A 451 6.53 -23.53 -19.41
N GLU A 452 5.76 -24.61 -19.52
CA GLU A 452 4.36 -24.58 -19.94
C GLU A 452 3.48 -25.36 -18.96
N PHE A 453 2.30 -24.82 -18.66
CA PHE A 453 1.35 -25.41 -17.71
C PHE A 453 -0.10 -25.28 -18.20
N ASP A 454 -0.92 -26.28 -17.89
CA ASP A 454 -2.37 -26.10 -17.92
C ASP A 454 -2.82 -25.26 -16.71
N ILE A 455 -3.82 -24.40 -16.92
CA ILE A 455 -4.38 -23.53 -15.88
C ILE A 455 -5.91 -23.59 -15.86
N ILE A 456 -6.49 -23.62 -14.67
CA ILE A 456 -7.94 -23.55 -14.45
C ILE A 456 -8.30 -22.40 -13.51
N ASN A 457 -9.57 -21.98 -13.51
CA ASN A 457 -9.99 -20.75 -12.83
C ASN A 457 -9.80 -20.77 -11.30
N THR A 458 -9.57 -21.94 -10.70
CA THR A 458 -9.23 -22.08 -9.28
C THR A 458 -7.77 -21.78 -8.98
N ASP A 459 -6.90 -21.77 -9.99
CA ASP A 459 -5.50 -21.37 -9.90
C ASP A 459 -5.41 -19.83 -9.87
N ARG A 460 -5.26 -19.28 -8.67
CA ARG A 460 -5.29 -17.85 -8.40
C ARG A 460 -3.89 -17.32 -8.08
N SER A 461 -3.68 -16.05 -8.39
CA SER A 461 -2.43 -15.31 -8.14
C SER A 461 -1.19 -15.96 -8.76
N THR A 462 -1.37 -16.79 -9.80
CA THR A 462 -0.28 -17.51 -10.45
C THR A 462 0.81 -16.54 -10.92
N CYS A 463 2.06 -16.91 -10.69
CA CYS A 463 3.31 -16.16 -10.81
C CYS A 463 3.67 -15.26 -9.62
N ALA A 464 2.78 -14.97 -8.68
CA ALA A 464 3.08 -14.05 -7.57
C ALA A 464 4.20 -14.58 -6.67
N MET A 465 4.24 -15.89 -6.38
CA MET A 465 5.32 -16.52 -5.59
C MET A 465 6.66 -16.46 -6.32
N LEU A 466 6.66 -16.78 -7.62
CA LEU A 466 7.86 -16.70 -8.46
C LEU A 466 8.45 -15.27 -8.45
N VAL A 467 7.57 -14.28 -8.60
CA VAL A 467 7.93 -12.87 -8.50
C VAL A 467 8.50 -12.55 -7.12
N GLY A 468 7.87 -13.04 -6.06
CA GLY A 468 8.32 -12.84 -4.68
C GLY A 468 9.73 -13.38 -4.44
N ASP A 469 10.04 -14.57 -4.95
CA ASP A 469 11.36 -15.18 -4.83
C ASP A 469 12.44 -14.37 -5.58
N ILE A 470 12.12 -13.89 -6.79
CA ILE A 470 13.01 -13.05 -7.58
C ILE A 470 13.23 -11.70 -6.89
N ALA A 471 12.17 -11.03 -6.45
CA ALA A 471 12.22 -9.74 -5.78
C ALA A 471 13.03 -9.81 -4.47
N ARG A 472 12.90 -10.91 -3.71
CA ARG A 472 13.63 -11.10 -2.46
C ARG A 472 15.13 -11.27 -2.70
N ALA A 473 15.52 -11.89 -3.81
CA ALA A 473 16.92 -12.09 -4.16
C ALA A 473 17.56 -10.87 -4.83
N TYR A 474 16.80 -10.13 -5.66
CA TYR A 474 17.36 -9.17 -6.61
C TYR A 474 16.66 -7.79 -6.61
N GLY A 475 15.67 -7.58 -5.75
CA GLY A 475 14.84 -6.38 -5.78
C GLY A 475 14.04 -6.25 -7.08
N ASN A 476 13.54 -5.05 -7.37
CA ASN A 476 12.68 -4.83 -8.54
C ASN A 476 13.39 -4.92 -9.89
N ARG A 477 14.72 -4.75 -9.95
CA ARG A 477 15.47 -4.57 -11.22
C ARG A 477 16.80 -5.32 -11.31
N GLY A 478 17.18 -6.06 -10.27
CA GLY A 478 18.49 -6.73 -10.25
C GLY A 478 18.52 -8.09 -10.95
N PHE A 479 17.37 -8.60 -11.41
CA PHE A 479 17.28 -9.89 -12.08
C PHE A 479 17.79 -9.79 -13.53
N GLY A 480 18.84 -10.54 -13.84
CA GLY A 480 19.52 -10.57 -15.14
C GLY A 480 19.18 -11.78 -16.02
N GLY A 481 18.36 -12.70 -15.51
CA GLY A 481 17.87 -13.86 -16.26
C GLY A 481 16.60 -13.55 -17.07
N THR A 482 16.15 -14.53 -17.85
CA THR A 482 14.86 -14.51 -18.55
C THR A 482 14.06 -15.77 -18.21
N VAL A 483 12.80 -15.61 -17.82
CA VAL A 483 11.88 -16.72 -17.52
C VAL A 483 10.62 -16.54 -18.34
N ASN A 484 10.39 -17.46 -19.27
CA ASN A 484 9.17 -17.50 -20.07
C ASN A 484 8.23 -18.56 -19.50
N VAL A 485 7.03 -18.17 -19.08
CA VAL A 485 6.01 -19.11 -18.59
C VAL A 485 4.76 -19.00 -19.43
N SER A 486 4.42 -20.09 -20.09
CA SER A 486 3.20 -20.20 -20.89
C SER A 486 2.13 -21.00 -20.15
N PHE A 487 0.90 -20.53 -20.23
CA PHE A 487 -0.26 -21.15 -19.61
C PHE A 487 -1.34 -21.40 -20.66
N ARG A 488 -2.06 -22.51 -20.54
CA ARG A 488 -3.19 -22.83 -21.41
C ARG A 488 -4.44 -23.14 -20.59
N GLY A 489 -5.52 -22.41 -20.84
CA GLY A 489 -6.80 -22.59 -20.15
C GLY A 489 -7.39 -21.28 -19.62
N SER A 490 -8.09 -21.36 -18.49
CA SER A 490 -8.78 -20.22 -17.87
C SER A 490 -8.07 -19.85 -16.59
N ALA A 491 -7.42 -18.70 -16.52
CA ALA A 491 -6.69 -18.28 -15.33
C ALA A 491 -7.62 -17.67 -14.27
N GLY A 492 -7.42 -18.03 -13.00
CA GLY A 492 -8.15 -17.43 -11.89
C GLY A 492 -7.81 -15.95 -11.66
N GLN A 493 -8.35 -15.41 -10.57
CA GLN A 493 -8.13 -14.01 -10.18
C GLN A 493 -6.64 -13.70 -9.99
N ALA A 494 -6.25 -12.47 -10.33
CA ALA A 494 -4.89 -11.93 -10.14
C ALA A 494 -3.77 -12.69 -10.88
N PHE A 495 -4.08 -13.28 -12.05
CA PHE A 495 -3.06 -13.90 -12.90
C PHE A 495 -1.96 -12.90 -13.30
N GLY A 496 -0.70 -13.31 -13.15
CA GLY A 496 0.45 -12.44 -13.46
C GLY A 496 0.55 -11.23 -12.55
N ALA A 497 0.04 -11.29 -11.32
CA ALA A 497 0.21 -10.22 -10.36
C ALA A 497 1.70 -9.94 -10.11
N PHE A 498 2.05 -8.65 -10.05
CA PHE A 498 3.36 -8.16 -9.63
C PHE A 498 4.55 -8.48 -10.54
N VAL A 499 4.31 -9.03 -11.75
CA VAL A 499 5.36 -9.44 -12.70
C VAL A 499 6.47 -8.38 -12.86
N LEU A 500 7.72 -8.86 -12.88
CA LEU A 500 8.96 -8.09 -12.86
C LEU A 500 9.70 -8.15 -14.21
N PRO A 501 10.66 -7.24 -14.47
CA PRO A 501 11.57 -7.36 -15.61
C PRO A 501 12.25 -8.73 -15.65
N GLY A 502 12.38 -9.30 -16.85
CA GLY A 502 12.93 -10.64 -17.07
C GLY A 502 11.90 -11.76 -17.02
N LEU A 503 10.63 -11.49 -16.68
CA LEU A 503 9.56 -12.47 -16.77
C LEU A 503 8.64 -12.17 -17.96
N ASN A 504 8.41 -13.18 -18.78
CA ASN A 504 7.48 -13.14 -19.90
C ASN A 504 6.38 -14.17 -19.66
N VAL A 505 5.16 -13.71 -19.41
CA VAL A 505 4.02 -14.55 -19.05
C VAL A 505 3.02 -14.55 -20.18
N ARG A 506 2.71 -15.72 -20.73
CA ARG A 506 1.75 -15.88 -21.83
C ARG A 506 0.59 -16.77 -21.39
N LEU A 507 -0.64 -16.33 -21.63
CA LEU A 507 -1.86 -17.08 -21.40
C LEU A 507 -2.57 -17.30 -22.74
N THR A 508 -2.74 -18.57 -23.13
CA THR A 508 -3.59 -18.98 -24.24
C THR A 508 -4.93 -19.45 -23.69
N GLY A 509 -5.96 -18.62 -23.82
CA GLY A 509 -7.28 -18.79 -23.23
C GLY A 509 -7.81 -17.46 -22.71
N GLU A 510 -8.24 -17.41 -21.46
CA GLU A 510 -8.87 -16.24 -20.84
C GLU A 510 -8.44 -16.07 -19.38
N GLY A 511 -8.41 -14.82 -18.89
CA GLY A 511 -8.16 -14.50 -17.49
C GLY A 511 -9.37 -13.87 -16.82
N ASN A 512 -9.56 -14.12 -15.52
CA ASN A 512 -10.60 -13.43 -14.75
C ASN A 512 -10.16 -11.99 -14.38
N ASP A 513 -10.62 -11.45 -13.26
CA ASP A 513 -10.30 -10.11 -12.79
C ASP A 513 -8.83 -9.98 -12.33
N TYR A 514 -8.37 -8.73 -12.28
CA TYR A 514 -7.08 -8.33 -11.72
C TYR A 514 -5.83 -8.84 -12.46
N VAL A 515 -5.96 -9.23 -13.73
CA VAL A 515 -4.80 -9.64 -14.54
C VAL A 515 -3.74 -8.54 -14.55
N GLY A 516 -2.49 -8.90 -14.24
CA GLY A 516 -1.38 -7.94 -14.17
C GLY A 516 -1.51 -6.92 -13.04
N LYS A 517 -2.29 -7.20 -11.98
CA LYS A 517 -2.36 -6.36 -10.78
C LYS A 517 -0.96 -6.03 -10.28
N GLY A 518 -0.67 -4.75 -10.11
CA GLY A 518 0.65 -4.28 -9.66
C GLY A 518 1.82 -4.65 -10.57
N LEU A 519 1.61 -4.89 -11.88
CA LEU A 519 2.67 -5.13 -12.86
C LEU A 519 3.80 -4.09 -12.70
N HIS A 520 5.04 -4.54 -12.56
CA HIS A 520 6.20 -3.69 -12.27
C HIS A 520 7.32 -3.79 -13.32
N GLY A 521 7.05 -4.50 -14.43
CA GLY A 521 7.98 -4.79 -15.50
C GLY A 521 7.59 -6.07 -16.21
N GLY A 522 8.47 -6.58 -17.07
CA GLY A 522 8.21 -7.81 -17.81
C GLY A 522 7.06 -7.67 -18.80
N GLU A 523 6.55 -8.81 -19.25
CA GLU A 523 5.49 -8.88 -20.26
C GLU A 523 4.35 -9.82 -19.82
N ILE A 524 3.11 -9.40 -20.01
CA ILE A 524 1.92 -10.27 -19.90
C ILE A 524 1.15 -10.24 -21.22
N ILE A 525 0.96 -11.42 -21.80
CA ILE A 525 0.31 -11.60 -23.10
C ILE A 525 -0.87 -12.55 -22.91
N VAL A 526 -2.08 -12.10 -23.22
CA VAL A 526 -3.30 -12.91 -23.17
C VAL A 526 -3.87 -13.01 -24.59
N VAL A 527 -3.96 -14.23 -25.10
CA VAL A 527 -4.46 -14.54 -26.44
C VAL A 527 -5.53 -15.62 -26.39
N PRO A 528 -6.53 -15.58 -27.27
CA PRO A 528 -7.52 -16.64 -27.37
C PRO A 528 -6.88 -17.93 -27.90
N ALA A 529 -7.57 -19.06 -27.72
CA ALA A 529 -7.19 -20.30 -28.39
C ALA A 529 -7.35 -20.17 -29.92
N GLU A 530 -6.48 -20.82 -30.70
CA GLU A 530 -6.49 -20.74 -32.18
C GLU A 530 -7.83 -21.22 -32.80
N ASP A 531 -8.55 -22.09 -32.12
CA ASP A 531 -9.82 -22.70 -32.55
C ASP A 531 -11.06 -22.09 -31.89
N ALA A 532 -10.93 -20.91 -31.28
CA ALA A 532 -11.98 -20.28 -30.47
C ALA A 532 -13.32 -20.05 -31.19
N GLY A 533 -13.34 -19.93 -32.52
CA GLY A 533 -14.57 -19.88 -33.32
C GLY A 533 -15.39 -18.58 -33.20
N PHE A 534 -14.87 -17.54 -32.53
CA PHE A 534 -15.49 -16.23 -32.36
C PHE A 534 -14.54 -15.08 -32.73
N VAL A 535 -15.09 -13.88 -32.97
CA VAL A 535 -14.30 -12.66 -33.23
C VAL A 535 -13.72 -12.15 -31.92
N HIS A 536 -12.40 -12.18 -31.79
CA HIS A 536 -11.70 -11.87 -30.55
C HIS A 536 -11.93 -10.43 -30.08
N ALA A 537 -11.90 -9.46 -31.01
CA ALA A 537 -12.08 -8.04 -30.72
C ALA A 537 -13.43 -7.69 -30.07
N ASP A 538 -14.46 -8.49 -30.30
CA ASP A 538 -15.80 -8.29 -29.76
C ASP A 538 -16.07 -9.13 -28.50
N SER A 539 -15.09 -9.93 -28.05
CA SER A 539 -15.25 -10.90 -26.96
C SER A 539 -14.41 -10.53 -25.74
N SER A 540 -14.95 -10.72 -24.54
CA SER A 540 -14.17 -10.56 -23.31
C SER A 540 -13.08 -11.62 -23.21
N ILE A 541 -11.87 -11.21 -22.83
CA ILE A 541 -10.72 -12.10 -22.64
C ILE A 541 -10.05 -11.91 -21.27
N VAL A 542 -10.20 -10.74 -20.67
CA VAL A 542 -9.75 -10.45 -19.29
C VAL A 542 -10.84 -9.70 -18.52
N GLY A 543 -10.91 -9.92 -17.21
CA GLY A 543 -11.91 -9.33 -16.34
C GLY A 543 -11.65 -7.86 -15.96
N ASN A 544 -12.21 -7.46 -14.82
CA ASN A 544 -12.20 -6.11 -14.29
C ASN A 544 -10.87 -5.75 -13.62
N ALA A 545 -10.62 -4.45 -13.48
CA ALA A 545 -9.51 -3.87 -12.72
C ALA A 545 -8.13 -4.48 -13.07
N CYS A 546 -7.95 -4.91 -14.32
CA CYS A 546 -6.64 -5.32 -14.83
C CYS A 546 -5.64 -4.17 -14.72
N LEU A 547 -4.39 -4.51 -14.40
CA LEU A 547 -3.29 -3.56 -14.19
C LEU A 547 -3.51 -2.56 -13.05
N TYR A 548 -4.33 -2.93 -12.06
CA TYR A 548 -4.57 -2.06 -10.91
C TYR A 548 -3.26 -1.68 -10.21
N GLY A 549 -2.94 -0.38 -10.24
CA GLY A 549 -1.75 0.17 -9.57
C GLY A 549 -0.43 -0.16 -10.26
N ALA A 550 -0.43 -0.64 -11.51
CA ALA A 550 0.78 -1.04 -12.22
C ALA A 550 1.83 0.09 -12.26
N THR A 551 3.11 -0.25 -12.11
CA THR A 551 4.26 0.65 -12.06
C THR A 551 5.38 0.23 -13.03
N GLY A 552 5.00 -0.39 -14.16
CA GLY A 552 5.85 -0.68 -15.31
C GLY A 552 5.35 -1.89 -16.09
N GLY A 553 6.04 -2.26 -17.18
CA GLY A 553 5.79 -3.49 -17.94
C GLY A 553 4.89 -3.33 -19.17
N ASP A 554 4.89 -4.36 -19.99
CA ASP A 554 4.10 -4.46 -21.23
C ASP A 554 2.94 -5.44 -21.05
N PHE A 555 1.73 -5.02 -21.41
CA PHE A 555 0.51 -5.81 -21.31
C PHE A 555 -0.24 -5.83 -22.64
N HIS A 556 -0.58 -7.02 -23.11
CA HIS A 556 -1.28 -7.22 -24.37
C HIS A 556 -2.44 -8.21 -24.20
N ALA A 557 -3.67 -7.75 -24.38
CA ALA A 557 -4.86 -8.60 -24.39
C ALA A 557 -5.50 -8.58 -25.79
N CYS A 558 -5.49 -9.74 -26.46
CA CYS A 558 -6.10 -9.94 -27.79
C CYS A 558 -7.62 -10.19 -27.64
N GLY A 559 -8.32 -9.15 -27.20
CA GLY A 559 -9.75 -9.16 -26.90
C GLY A 559 -10.14 -8.03 -25.94
N ARG A 560 -11.38 -8.07 -25.44
CA ARG A 560 -11.92 -7.02 -24.57
C ARG A 560 -11.55 -7.25 -23.10
N ALA A 561 -11.22 -6.17 -22.41
CA ALA A 561 -11.11 -6.13 -20.96
C ALA A 561 -12.43 -5.68 -20.30
N GLY A 562 -12.61 -6.00 -19.02
CA GLY A 562 -13.74 -5.55 -18.21
C GLY A 562 -13.70 -4.06 -17.83
N GLU A 563 -14.42 -3.72 -16.77
CA GLU A 563 -14.45 -2.36 -16.19
C GLU A 563 -13.10 -2.02 -15.52
N ARG A 564 -12.83 -0.71 -15.37
CA ARG A 564 -11.66 -0.19 -14.64
C ARG A 564 -10.33 -0.69 -15.17
N PHE A 565 -10.27 -0.96 -16.48
CA PHE A 565 -9.02 -1.29 -17.13
C PHE A 565 -7.98 -0.18 -16.90
N CYS A 566 -6.78 -0.54 -16.44
CA CYS A 566 -5.71 0.39 -16.09
C CYS A 566 -6.07 1.39 -14.96
N VAL A 567 -6.96 1.01 -14.04
CA VAL A 567 -7.23 1.83 -12.85
C VAL A 567 -5.94 2.05 -12.05
N ARG A 568 -5.64 3.30 -11.70
CA ARG A 568 -4.39 3.69 -11.01
C ARG A 568 -3.10 3.25 -11.73
N ASN A 569 -3.12 2.99 -13.05
CA ASN A 569 -1.89 2.71 -13.79
C ASN A 569 -0.92 3.90 -13.66
N SER A 570 0.33 3.59 -13.31
CA SER A 570 1.38 4.53 -12.97
C SER A 570 2.65 4.32 -13.82
N GLY A 571 2.61 3.45 -14.83
CA GLY A 571 3.77 3.25 -15.69
C GLY A 571 3.71 2.14 -16.74
N ALA A 572 2.67 1.29 -16.75
CA ALA A 572 2.56 0.19 -17.72
C ALA A 572 2.14 0.68 -19.11
N TYR A 573 2.62 -0.02 -20.14
CA TYR A 573 2.12 0.05 -21.51
C TYR A 573 1.09 -1.05 -21.70
N ALA A 574 -0.12 -0.70 -22.13
CA ALA A 574 -1.22 -1.66 -22.19
C ALA A 574 -1.99 -1.54 -23.50
N VAL A 575 -2.30 -2.69 -24.10
CA VAL A 575 -3.15 -2.79 -25.30
C VAL A 575 -4.28 -3.77 -25.06
N ALA A 576 -5.52 -3.35 -25.36
CA ALA A 576 -6.70 -4.20 -25.40
C ALA A 576 -7.56 -3.87 -26.64
N GLU A 577 -8.38 -4.81 -27.09
CA GLU A 577 -9.25 -4.62 -28.27
C GLU A 577 -10.63 -4.04 -27.94
N GLY A 578 -10.85 -3.71 -26.66
CA GLY A 578 -12.03 -3.02 -26.14
C GLY A 578 -12.01 -3.04 -24.62
N THR A 579 -12.79 -2.18 -23.98
CA THR A 579 -12.86 -2.10 -22.51
C THR A 579 -14.27 -1.77 -22.02
N GLY A 580 -14.54 -2.04 -20.75
CA GLY A 580 -15.76 -1.62 -20.05
C GLY A 580 -15.72 -0.15 -19.59
N ASP A 581 -16.54 0.17 -18.59
CA ASP A 581 -16.61 1.50 -17.98
C ASP A 581 -15.32 1.85 -17.20
N HIS A 582 -15.07 3.14 -16.99
CA HIS A 582 -13.99 3.65 -16.12
C HIS A 582 -12.57 3.30 -16.59
N CYS A 583 -12.35 3.14 -17.90
CA CYS A 583 -11.02 2.93 -18.45
C CYS A 583 -10.08 4.10 -18.08
N CYS A 584 -8.86 3.79 -17.61
CA CYS A 584 -7.84 4.75 -17.15
C CYS A 584 -8.22 5.58 -15.91
N GLU A 585 -9.19 5.13 -15.11
CA GLU A 585 -9.60 5.81 -13.87
C GLU A 585 -8.38 6.00 -12.94
N TYR A 586 -8.16 7.22 -12.45
CA TYR A 586 -7.02 7.59 -11.59
C TYR A 586 -5.62 7.29 -12.15
N MET A 587 -5.44 7.10 -13.46
CA MET A 587 -4.12 6.86 -14.07
C MET A 587 -3.17 8.05 -13.83
N THR A 588 -1.91 7.77 -13.46
CA THR A 588 -0.85 8.77 -13.19
C THR A 588 0.37 8.64 -14.10
N GLY A 589 0.44 7.59 -14.91
CA GLY A 589 1.55 7.35 -15.84
C GLY A 589 1.29 6.10 -16.70
N GLY A 590 2.17 5.86 -17.67
CA GLY A 590 2.02 4.79 -18.66
C GLY A 590 1.30 5.23 -19.93
N VAL A 591 1.08 4.28 -20.84
CA VAL A 591 0.35 4.50 -22.11
C VAL A 591 -0.64 3.37 -22.30
N VAL A 592 -1.89 3.73 -22.61
CA VAL A 592 -2.97 2.76 -22.84
C VAL A 592 -3.48 2.91 -24.26
N VAL A 593 -3.63 1.81 -24.98
CA VAL A 593 -4.19 1.77 -26.33
C VAL A 593 -5.40 0.84 -26.33
N VAL A 594 -6.54 1.34 -26.81
CA VAL A 594 -7.77 0.56 -26.95
C VAL A 594 -8.16 0.53 -28.43
N LEU A 595 -8.15 -0.65 -29.04
CA LEU A 595 -8.36 -0.87 -30.49
C LEU A 595 -9.83 -1.08 -30.88
N GLY A 596 -10.76 -0.82 -29.96
CA GLY A 596 -12.19 -0.99 -30.17
C GLY A 596 -13.02 -0.25 -29.12
N SER A 597 -14.27 -0.68 -28.93
CA SER A 597 -15.22 0.09 -28.13
C SER A 597 -14.87 0.12 -26.64
N VAL A 598 -15.06 1.29 -26.03
CA VAL A 598 -14.88 1.58 -24.60
C VAL A 598 -16.19 1.97 -23.94
N GLY A 599 -16.35 1.69 -22.64
CA GLY A 599 -17.48 2.15 -21.83
C GLY A 599 -17.43 3.64 -21.46
N ARG A 600 -18.27 4.06 -20.50
CA ARG A 600 -18.37 5.47 -20.07
C ARG A 600 -17.31 5.85 -19.03
N ASN A 601 -17.23 7.15 -18.74
CA ASN A 601 -16.40 7.74 -17.69
C ASN A 601 -14.89 7.47 -17.86
N VAL A 602 -14.43 7.46 -19.11
CA VAL A 602 -13.01 7.29 -19.46
C VAL A 602 -12.18 8.45 -18.90
N GLY A 603 -11.02 8.13 -18.32
CA GLY A 603 -10.06 9.14 -17.85
C GLY A 603 -10.50 9.91 -16.60
N ALA A 604 -11.53 9.48 -15.87
CA ALA A 604 -11.93 10.12 -14.62
C ALA A 604 -10.79 10.05 -13.59
N GLY A 605 -10.40 11.19 -13.02
CA GLY A 605 -9.27 11.26 -12.09
C GLY A 605 -7.90 10.99 -12.73
N GLN A 606 -7.80 10.81 -14.05
CA GLN A 606 -6.52 10.62 -14.74
C GLN A 606 -5.71 11.91 -14.64
N THR A 607 -4.54 11.83 -14.01
CA THR A 607 -3.65 12.96 -13.71
C THR A 607 -2.24 12.79 -14.27
N GLY A 608 -1.98 11.69 -14.98
CA GLY A 608 -0.80 11.52 -15.82
C GLY A 608 -0.96 10.34 -16.77
N GLY A 609 -0.03 10.19 -17.71
CA GLY A 609 -0.09 9.18 -18.76
C GLY A 609 -1.07 9.51 -19.90
N ILE A 610 -1.03 8.74 -20.97
CA ILE A 610 -1.74 9.02 -22.23
C ILE A 610 -2.56 7.80 -22.65
N GLY A 611 -3.80 8.02 -23.06
CA GLY A 611 -4.67 7.02 -23.66
C GLY A 611 -4.87 7.28 -25.16
N TYR A 612 -4.84 6.22 -25.98
CA TYR A 612 -5.24 6.25 -27.38
C TYR A 612 -6.43 5.33 -27.60
N PHE A 613 -7.49 5.84 -28.20
CA PHE A 613 -8.75 5.13 -28.35
C PHE A 613 -9.18 5.16 -29.81
N TYR A 614 -9.30 3.98 -30.41
CA TYR A 614 -9.83 3.82 -31.77
C TYR A 614 -11.35 3.97 -31.75
N ASP A 615 -11.86 4.99 -32.45
CA ASP A 615 -13.26 5.40 -32.42
C ASP A 615 -13.74 5.75 -33.85
N PRO A 616 -14.01 4.73 -34.69
CA PRO A 616 -14.46 4.95 -36.07
C PRO A 616 -15.90 5.47 -36.15
N ASP A 617 -16.68 5.37 -35.07
CA ASP A 617 -18.10 5.72 -35.01
C ASP A 617 -18.35 7.07 -34.31
N ASP A 618 -17.28 7.81 -33.93
CA ASP A 618 -17.32 9.11 -33.24
C ASP A 618 -18.15 9.10 -31.93
N GLU A 619 -18.07 8.01 -31.15
CA GLU A 619 -18.83 7.83 -29.90
C GLU A 619 -18.03 8.15 -28.62
N LEU A 620 -16.72 8.37 -28.71
CA LEU A 620 -15.86 8.52 -27.53
C LEU A 620 -16.11 9.81 -26.76
N GLU A 621 -16.45 10.91 -27.43
CA GLU A 621 -16.60 12.23 -26.81
C GLU A 621 -17.63 12.21 -25.67
N VAL A 622 -18.75 11.51 -25.85
CA VAL A 622 -19.81 11.39 -24.82
C VAL A 622 -19.46 10.40 -23.70
N ARG A 623 -18.38 9.63 -23.87
CA ARG A 623 -17.91 8.61 -22.92
C ARG A 623 -16.74 9.08 -22.06
N VAL A 624 -16.04 10.14 -22.44
CA VAL A 624 -14.94 10.71 -21.65
C VAL A 624 -15.47 11.55 -20.51
N ASN A 625 -14.83 11.44 -19.34
CA ASN A 625 -15.09 12.35 -18.23
C ASN A 625 -14.29 13.65 -18.44
N PRO A 626 -14.95 14.81 -18.61
CA PRO A 626 -14.28 16.06 -18.98
C PRO A 626 -13.66 16.83 -17.81
N GLU A 627 -13.69 16.30 -16.57
CA GLU A 627 -13.24 17.03 -15.37
C GLU A 627 -11.76 17.43 -15.43
N ILE A 628 -10.89 16.52 -15.92
CA ILE A 628 -9.44 16.71 -15.93
C ILE A 628 -8.86 16.59 -17.33
N VAL A 629 -9.15 15.47 -18.00
CA VAL A 629 -8.50 15.13 -19.27
C VAL A 629 -9.02 15.99 -20.42
N LYS A 630 -8.16 16.15 -21.43
CA LYS A 630 -8.49 16.72 -22.72
C LYS A 630 -8.46 15.63 -23.78
N MET A 631 -9.23 15.85 -24.83
CA MET A 631 -9.26 15.01 -26.01
C MET A 631 -8.73 15.78 -27.22
N GLN A 632 -7.97 15.10 -28.07
CA GLN A 632 -7.59 15.59 -29.38
C GLN A 632 -7.38 14.43 -30.35
N ARG A 633 -7.38 14.69 -31.66
CA ARG A 633 -6.88 13.70 -32.62
C ARG A 633 -5.36 13.56 -32.49
N VAL A 634 -4.79 12.49 -33.03
CA VAL A 634 -3.33 12.33 -33.07
C VAL A 634 -2.76 13.35 -34.07
N VAL A 635 -2.11 14.41 -33.55
CA VAL A 635 -1.69 15.59 -34.33
C VAL A 635 -0.16 15.76 -34.45
N THR A 636 0.61 15.03 -33.64
CA THR A 636 2.07 15.09 -33.63
C THR A 636 2.66 13.84 -34.27
N ARG A 637 3.85 13.98 -34.87
CA ARG A 637 4.57 12.83 -35.45
C ARG A 637 5.01 11.85 -34.37
N GLU A 638 5.41 12.37 -33.22
CA GLU A 638 5.89 11.61 -32.06
C GLU A 638 4.74 10.80 -31.43
N GLY A 639 3.54 11.38 -31.35
CA GLY A 639 2.33 10.70 -30.86
C GLY A 639 1.88 9.60 -31.81
N GLU A 640 1.89 9.86 -33.12
CA GLU A 640 1.60 8.84 -34.13
C GLU A 640 2.61 7.69 -34.08
N ALA A 641 3.91 7.99 -33.98
CA ALA A 641 4.95 6.97 -33.89
C ALA A 641 4.83 6.13 -32.62
N GLN A 642 4.54 6.75 -31.46
CA GLN A 642 4.30 6.03 -30.21
C GLN A 642 3.12 5.06 -30.35
N LEU A 643 1.99 5.53 -30.89
CA LEU A 643 0.83 4.69 -31.09
C LEU A 643 1.14 3.53 -32.04
N LYS A 644 1.76 3.80 -33.19
CA LYS A 644 2.08 2.79 -34.19
C LYS A 644 2.97 1.68 -33.63
N ILE A 645 4.05 2.03 -32.92
CA ILE A 645 4.97 1.07 -32.31
C ILE A 645 4.24 0.17 -31.30
N ILE A 646 3.33 0.72 -30.51
CA ILE A 646 2.57 -0.06 -29.52
C ILE A 646 1.61 -1.04 -30.22
N VAL A 647 0.98 -0.64 -31.32
CA VAL A 647 0.11 -1.51 -32.12
C VAL A 647 0.92 -2.59 -32.84
N GLU A 648 2.07 -2.24 -33.44
CA GLU A 648 3.00 -3.20 -34.07
C GLU A 648 3.44 -4.26 -33.07
N ARG A 649 3.86 -3.86 -31.86
CA ARG A 649 4.23 -4.78 -30.79
C ARG A 649 3.06 -5.66 -30.36
N HIS A 650 1.85 -5.09 -30.26
CA HIS A 650 0.67 -5.89 -29.93
C HIS A 650 0.43 -6.98 -30.98
N VAL A 651 0.52 -6.66 -32.26
CA VAL A 651 0.38 -7.64 -33.35
C VAL A 651 1.49 -8.69 -33.30
N GLU A 652 2.74 -8.29 -33.11
CA GLU A 652 3.87 -9.20 -32.96
C GLU A 652 3.66 -10.21 -31.82
N LYS A 653 3.19 -9.74 -30.66
CA LYS A 653 3.03 -10.56 -29.46
C LYS A 653 1.76 -11.42 -29.48
N THR A 654 0.71 -10.98 -30.15
CA THR A 654 -0.62 -11.60 -30.05
C THR A 654 -1.13 -12.24 -31.33
N GLY A 655 -0.60 -11.86 -32.49
CA GLY A 655 -1.21 -12.19 -33.78
C GLY A 655 -2.55 -11.49 -34.02
N SER A 656 -2.83 -10.37 -33.34
CA SER A 656 -4.11 -9.63 -33.42
C SER A 656 -4.48 -9.29 -34.87
N VAL A 657 -5.61 -9.85 -35.32
CA VAL A 657 -6.19 -9.58 -36.64
C VAL A 657 -6.66 -8.12 -36.73
N LYS A 658 -7.24 -7.58 -35.65
CA LYS A 658 -7.69 -6.19 -35.59
C LYS A 658 -6.51 -5.22 -35.67
N GLY A 659 -5.46 -5.48 -34.90
CA GLY A 659 -4.22 -4.71 -34.96
C GLY A 659 -3.59 -4.72 -36.35
N GLN A 660 -3.50 -5.91 -36.98
CA GLN A 660 -2.96 -6.03 -38.33
C GLN A 660 -3.78 -5.24 -39.35
N MET A 661 -5.11 -5.31 -39.28
CA MET A 661 -6.02 -4.53 -40.15
C MET A 661 -5.78 -3.02 -40.04
N LEU A 662 -5.55 -2.52 -38.83
CA LEU A 662 -5.24 -1.10 -38.59
C LEU A 662 -3.87 -0.72 -39.15
N LEU A 663 -2.86 -1.57 -39.00
CA LEU A 663 -1.51 -1.34 -39.54
C LEU A 663 -1.49 -1.34 -41.07
N ASP A 664 -2.25 -2.25 -41.70
CA ASP A 664 -2.36 -2.35 -43.15
C ASP A 664 -2.98 -1.09 -43.78
N ASN A 665 -3.80 -0.36 -43.03
CA ASN A 665 -4.52 0.85 -43.47
C ASN A 665 -4.15 2.09 -42.65
N TRP A 666 -2.95 2.12 -42.08
CA TRP A 666 -2.53 3.08 -41.05
C TRP A 666 -2.78 4.55 -41.39
N ASP A 667 -2.43 4.96 -42.62
CA ASP A 667 -2.54 6.35 -43.07
C ASP A 667 -3.98 6.91 -43.03
N VAL A 668 -4.96 6.01 -43.06
CA VAL A 668 -6.39 6.32 -42.93
C VAL A 668 -6.82 6.14 -41.48
N GLU A 669 -6.52 4.98 -40.88
CA GLU A 669 -7.08 4.57 -39.59
C GLU A 669 -6.54 5.38 -38.41
N VAL A 670 -5.32 5.93 -38.50
CA VAL A 670 -4.77 6.81 -37.47
C VAL A 670 -5.68 8.03 -37.18
N ARG A 671 -6.45 8.48 -38.17
CA ARG A 671 -7.37 9.62 -38.05
C ARG A 671 -8.60 9.31 -37.18
N ASN A 672 -8.91 8.02 -37.04
CA ASN A 672 -10.01 7.53 -36.20
C ASN A 672 -9.57 7.36 -34.74
N PHE A 673 -8.30 7.61 -34.40
CA PHE A 673 -7.85 7.60 -33.02
C PHE A 673 -8.05 8.96 -32.34
N TRP A 674 -8.50 8.89 -31.09
CA TRP A 674 -8.42 9.98 -30.13
C TRP A 674 -7.26 9.77 -29.17
N GLN A 675 -6.51 10.83 -28.91
CA GLN A 675 -5.54 10.94 -27.83
C GLN A 675 -6.20 11.66 -26.64
N VAL A 676 -6.28 10.96 -25.50
CA VAL A 676 -6.83 11.45 -24.24
C VAL A 676 -5.68 11.63 -23.24
N TYR A 677 -5.52 12.84 -22.71
CA TYR A 677 -4.39 13.19 -21.86
C TYR A 677 -4.75 14.25 -20.81
N PRO A 678 -4.15 14.23 -19.62
CA PRO A 678 -4.35 15.26 -18.60
C PRO A 678 -3.43 16.48 -18.81
N PRO A 679 -3.71 17.62 -18.15
CA PRO A 679 -2.91 18.84 -18.30
C PRO A 679 -1.42 18.69 -17.96
N SER A 680 -1.06 17.71 -17.12
CA SER A 680 0.33 17.39 -16.81
C SER A 680 1.13 16.88 -18.01
N GLU A 681 0.47 16.37 -19.04
CA GLU A 681 1.09 15.87 -20.28
C GLU A 681 0.98 16.88 -21.43
N ALA A 682 0.38 18.05 -21.22
CA ALA A 682 0.10 19.01 -22.29
C ALA A 682 1.37 19.54 -23.00
N GLN A 683 2.52 19.51 -22.33
CA GLN A 683 3.82 19.93 -22.89
C GLN A 683 4.65 18.74 -23.38
N ASN A 684 4.09 17.53 -23.38
CA ASN A 684 4.78 16.36 -23.90
C ASN A 684 4.84 16.45 -25.44
N PRO A 685 5.99 16.20 -26.09
CA PRO A 685 6.12 16.24 -27.55
C PRO A 685 5.15 15.30 -28.28
N VAL A 686 4.70 14.23 -27.65
CA VAL A 686 3.69 13.32 -28.23
C VAL A 686 2.28 13.94 -28.26
N VAL A 687 2.03 15.01 -27.50
CA VAL A 687 0.73 15.68 -27.37
C VAL A 687 0.72 16.99 -28.14
N THR A 688 1.72 17.84 -27.96
CA THR A 688 1.74 19.17 -28.57
C THR A 688 2.94 19.29 -29.49
N ASN A 689 2.71 19.82 -30.70
CA ASN A 689 3.77 20.33 -31.55
C ASN A 689 4.37 21.55 -30.87
N THR A 690 5.29 21.34 -29.93
CA THR A 690 6.20 22.39 -29.52
C THR A 690 7.00 22.75 -30.77
N GLU A 691 6.68 23.90 -31.38
CA GLU A 691 7.73 24.70 -31.98
C GLU A 691 8.77 24.83 -30.86
N TYR A 692 9.88 24.12 -30.98
CA TYR A 692 11.05 24.46 -30.22
C TYR A 692 11.35 25.90 -30.62
N GLU A 693 10.84 26.87 -29.85
CA GLU A 693 11.32 28.24 -29.87
C GLU A 693 12.82 28.11 -29.90
N THR A 694 13.40 28.49 -31.04
CA THR A 694 14.82 28.44 -31.33
C THR A 694 15.60 28.70 -30.06
N LEU A 695 16.18 27.63 -29.50
CA LEU A 695 17.22 27.72 -28.50
C LEU A 695 18.35 28.49 -29.19
N ARG A 696 18.35 29.82 -29.03
CA ARG A 696 19.51 30.65 -29.34
C ARG A 696 20.58 30.26 -28.34
N VAL A 697 21.36 29.25 -28.68
CA VAL A 697 22.63 28.98 -28.01
C VAL A 697 23.61 30.05 -28.48
N SER A 698 23.85 31.05 -27.65
CA SER A 698 24.94 31.99 -27.86
C SER A 698 26.21 31.39 -27.25
N ALA A 699 26.96 30.63 -28.04
CA ALA A 699 28.38 30.41 -27.83
C ALA A 699 29.03 30.01 -29.17
N SER A 700 29.97 30.80 -29.65
CA SER A 700 30.80 30.53 -30.83
C SER A 700 32.23 30.24 -30.36
N ALA A 701 32.81 29.13 -30.79
CA ALA A 701 34.23 28.84 -30.60
C ALA A 701 35.11 29.77 -31.48
N PRO A 702 36.41 29.98 -31.15
CA PRO A 702 37.29 30.93 -31.83
C PRO A 702 37.55 30.67 -33.32
N ASP A 703 37.19 29.50 -33.85
CA ASP A 703 37.38 29.09 -35.25
C ASP A 703 36.10 29.13 -36.11
N GLY A 704 34.95 29.48 -35.53
CA GLY A 704 33.72 29.77 -36.26
C GLY A 704 32.88 28.57 -36.70
N GLU A 705 33.18 27.34 -36.27
CA GLU A 705 32.27 26.20 -36.44
C GLU A 705 31.18 26.19 -35.35
N MET A 706 29.92 25.98 -35.76
CA MET A 706 28.78 25.84 -34.84
C MET A 706 28.62 24.38 -34.39
N CYS A 707 28.67 24.13 -33.08
CA CYS A 707 28.28 22.85 -32.48
C CYS A 707 26.75 22.77 -32.33
N PHE A 708 26.11 21.80 -32.96
CA PHE A 708 24.68 21.50 -32.74
C PHE A 708 24.52 20.39 -31.70
N LEU A 709 23.71 20.63 -30.67
CA LEU A 709 23.36 19.65 -29.64
C LEU A 709 21.88 19.22 -29.82
N PRO A 710 21.57 17.92 -29.91
CA PRO A 710 20.22 17.40 -29.69
C PRO A 710 19.92 17.36 -28.19
N ALA A 711 18.73 17.80 -27.79
CA ALA A 711 18.30 17.72 -26.39
C ALA A 711 18.12 16.26 -25.95
N GLY A 712 18.76 15.86 -24.85
CA GLY A 712 18.51 14.58 -24.17
C GLY A 712 19.55 13.47 -24.34
N ALA A 713 20.66 13.70 -25.05
CA ALA A 713 21.77 12.74 -25.11
C ALA A 713 22.86 13.08 -24.07
N GLN A 714 23.44 12.06 -23.41
CA GLN A 714 24.65 12.23 -22.59
C GLN A 714 25.88 12.42 -23.50
N LEU A 715 26.73 13.39 -23.18
CA LEU A 715 27.99 13.62 -23.87
C LEU A 715 28.97 12.48 -23.56
N ASN A 716 29.72 12.02 -24.56
CA ASN A 716 30.91 11.21 -24.30
C ASN A 716 32.07 12.09 -23.79
N GLU A 717 33.14 11.46 -23.27
CA GLU A 717 34.28 12.19 -22.68
C GLU A 717 34.95 13.15 -23.69
N GLU A 718 35.02 12.77 -24.97
CA GLU A 718 35.61 13.60 -26.04
C GLU A 718 34.77 14.84 -26.37
N GLN A 719 33.44 14.70 -26.37
CA GLN A 719 32.49 15.80 -26.58
C GLN A 719 32.43 16.76 -25.38
N THR A 720 32.62 16.23 -24.17
CA THR A 720 32.66 17.02 -22.93
C THR A 720 33.92 17.89 -22.89
N ALA A 721 35.07 17.34 -23.28
CA ALA A 721 36.34 18.10 -23.34
C ALA A 721 36.29 19.25 -24.36
N ARG A 722 35.65 19.07 -25.51
CA ARG A 722 35.51 20.10 -26.55
C ARG A 722 34.59 21.27 -26.20
N CYS A 723 33.69 21.10 -25.23
CA CYS A 723 32.77 22.15 -24.78
C CYS A 723 33.25 22.89 -23.52
N ALA A 724 34.35 22.43 -22.90
CA ALA A 724 34.89 22.98 -21.67
C ALA A 724 35.96 24.07 -21.88
N ASP A 725 36.51 24.15 -23.10
CA ASP A 725 37.29 25.30 -23.61
C ASP A 725 36.39 26.21 -24.45
#